data_AF-A0A8D0D5A1-F1
#
_entry.id   AF-A0A8D0D5A1-F1
#
_cell.length_a   1.000
_cell.length_b   1.000
_cell.length_c   1.000
_cell.angle_alpha   90.00
_cell.angle_beta   90.00
_cell.angle_gamma   90.00
#
_symmetry.space_group_name_H-M   'P 1'
#
loop_
_entity.id
_entity.type
_entity.pdbx_description
1 polymer ?
#
loop_
_entity_poly.entity_id
_entity_poly.type
_entity_poly.pdbx_seq_one_letter_code
_entity_poly.pdbx_strand_id
1 'polypeptide(L)'
;MPVMRGLLAPQNTFLDTIATRFDGTHSNFVLGNAQVQSLYPIVYCSDGFCELTGYARAELMQKSCACHFLYGPETSDKSTAQIQGALDERKEFKTELVFYKKEGAQFWCLLDIVPINNEKGEVVLFLVSHKDISDKKKDTEQGPDTGERKGKVTRPPGFNANRRRSRAVLYHLSGHLQKQDKSKLKINNNMFGDKPPIPEYKVAAIQKSRFILLHYGTFKAGWDWLILLATFYVAVTVPYNVNTAPRSPPSVSDILVEILFILDILLNFRTTFVSTSGQVVYDARSICVHYVTTWLFVDLIAALPFDLLYAFNVSVYFGVHLLKTVRLLRLLRLLQKLERYSQYSAVVLTLLMSMFALLAHWMACVWYFIGRKEIESPGSWDIGWLHELAKREAVVETTTGGGSFGVYVTSLYFALSSLTSVGFGNVSANTDSEKIFSICTMLIGALMHAVVFGNVTAIIQRMYSRRSLYHTRTKDLKDFIRVHRLPKALEQRMLECFQTTWSVNNGIDVSELLKDFPDELRADIAMHLNKELLQLPLFESASRGCLRSLSLIIRTSFCAPGEFLIRQGDALQAIYFVCSGSMEVLKDNTVLAILGKGDLIGSDSLTKEQVIKTNANVKALTYCDLQYISLKGLREVLRLYPEYAQKFISEIQHDLTYNLREGHGADVSHTVLKDGE
;
A
#
# COMPACT_ATOMS: atom_id res chain seq x y z
N MET A 1 -1.44 12.93 2.02
CA MET A 1 -1.71 11.50 1.71
C MET A 1 -0.84 10.62 2.60
N PRO A 2 -1.22 9.36 2.88
CA PRO A 2 -0.36 8.21 3.05
C PRO A 2 1.12 8.45 2.75
N VAL A 3 2.11 8.11 3.58
CA VAL A 3 3.44 7.87 2.99
C VAL A 3 3.17 6.63 2.16
N MET A 4 3.20 6.77 0.84
CA MET A 4 2.96 5.64 -0.05
C MET A 4 4.01 4.61 0.34
N ARG A 5 3.56 3.50 0.97
CA ARG A 5 4.46 2.42 1.38
C ARG A 5 5.00 1.65 0.17
N GLY A 6 4.62 2.06 -1.03
CA GLY A 6 4.80 1.37 -2.29
C GLY A 6 3.88 0.15 -2.42
N LEU A 7 3.77 -0.38 -3.62
CA LEU A 7 3.13 -1.67 -3.89
C LEU A 7 4.00 -2.77 -3.24
N LEU A 8 3.61 -3.19 -2.04
CA LEU A 8 4.30 -4.20 -1.22
C LEU A 8 3.74 -5.60 -1.38
N ALA A 9 2.82 -5.81 -2.33
CA ALA A 9 2.22 -7.12 -2.55
C ALA A 9 3.33 -8.12 -2.86
N PRO A 10 3.45 -9.23 -2.09
CA PRO A 10 4.44 -10.25 -2.40
C PRO A 10 4.03 -10.88 -3.73
N GLN A 11 4.86 -10.68 -4.75
CA GLN A 11 4.57 -11.11 -6.12
C GLN A 11 5.24 -12.46 -6.36
N ASN A 12 4.53 -13.37 -7.02
CA ASN A 12 5.11 -14.54 -7.65
C ASN A 12 5.89 -14.11 -8.90
N THR A 13 7.08 -13.54 -8.74
CA THR A 13 8.01 -13.19 -9.84
C THR A 13 8.71 -14.40 -10.45
N PHE A 14 8.19 -15.61 -10.17
CA PHE A 14 8.75 -16.88 -10.62
C PHE A 14 8.90 -16.95 -12.14
N LEU A 15 7.85 -16.57 -12.88
CA LEU A 15 7.89 -16.53 -14.35
C LEU A 15 8.87 -15.47 -14.87
N ASP A 16 8.91 -14.28 -14.27
CA ASP A 16 9.84 -13.22 -14.65
C ASP A 16 11.31 -13.64 -14.39
N THR A 17 11.56 -14.36 -13.30
CA THR A 17 12.87 -14.89 -12.94
C THR A 17 13.31 -15.97 -13.94
N ILE A 18 12.39 -16.81 -14.40
CA ILE A 18 12.67 -17.79 -15.45
C ILE A 18 12.91 -17.07 -16.79
N ALA A 19 12.04 -16.13 -17.18
CA ALA A 19 12.18 -15.39 -18.44
C ALA A 19 13.49 -14.59 -18.52
N THR A 20 13.92 -13.98 -17.42
CA THR A 20 15.21 -13.28 -17.33
C THR A 20 16.41 -14.24 -17.31
N ARG A 21 16.29 -15.42 -16.68
CA ARG A 21 17.34 -16.46 -16.71
C ARG A 21 17.55 -17.01 -18.12
N PHE A 22 16.49 -17.12 -18.91
CA PHE A 22 16.53 -17.63 -20.26
C PHE A 22 16.40 -16.48 -21.28
N ASP A 23 17.41 -15.59 -21.31
CA ASP A 23 17.65 -14.49 -22.27
C ASP A 23 16.51 -14.23 -23.29
N GLY A 24 15.43 -13.60 -22.80
CA GLY A 24 14.62 -12.56 -23.45
C GLY A 24 14.01 -12.74 -24.85
N THR A 25 14.34 -13.76 -25.65
CA THR A 25 13.81 -13.87 -27.02
C THR A 25 13.59 -15.29 -27.56
N HIS A 26 14.24 -16.35 -27.06
CA HIS A 26 14.08 -17.70 -27.66
C HIS A 26 14.25 -18.86 -26.68
N SER A 27 13.61 -18.80 -25.51
CA SER A 27 13.59 -19.93 -24.58
C SER A 27 12.34 -20.78 -24.81
N ASN A 28 12.54 -22.00 -25.29
CA ASN A 28 11.45 -22.92 -25.62
C ASN A 28 11.23 -23.84 -24.41
N PHE A 29 10.29 -23.50 -23.53
CA PHE A 29 10.03 -24.29 -22.34
C PHE A 29 8.54 -24.38 -22.01
N VAL A 30 8.19 -25.41 -21.26
CA VAL A 30 6.85 -25.61 -20.68
C VAL A 30 6.97 -25.86 -19.19
N LEU A 31 5.93 -25.47 -18.44
CA LEU A 31 5.78 -25.80 -17.03
C LEU A 31 4.65 -26.82 -16.89
N GLY A 32 4.95 -27.97 -16.29
CA GLY A 32 3.98 -29.00 -15.95
C GLY A 32 3.63 -29.01 -14.46
N ASN A 33 2.39 -29.30 -14.09
CA ASN A 33 2.01 -29.50 -12.69
C ASN A 33 2.47 -30.89 -12.20
N ALA A 34 3.31 -30.93 -11.16
CA ALA A 34 3.85 -32.17 -10.61
C ALA A 34 2.90 -32.89 -9.63
N GLN A 35 1.84 -32.21 -9.17
CA GLN A 35 0.90 -32.72 -8.17
C GLN A 35 -0.23 -33.57 -8.77
N VAL A 36 -0.56 -33.35 -10.05
CA VAL A 36 -1.58 -34.13 -10.77
C VAL A 36 -0.94 -35.42 -11.27
N GLN A 37 -1.19 -36.52 -10.57
CA GLN A 37 -0.59 -37.83 -10.86
C GLN A 37 -0.92 -38.31 -12.28
N SER A 38 0.03 -39.04 -12.88
CA SER A 38 -0.05 -39.70 -14.20
C SER A 38 -0.07 -38.79 -15.44
N LEU A 39 -0.75 -37.64 -15.41
CA LEU A 39 -0.87 -36.77 -16.59
C LEU A 39 0.22 -35.70 -16.68
N TYR A 40 0.64 -35.13 -15.54
CA TYR A 40 1.58 -33.99 -15.46
C TYR A 40 1.22 -32.85 -16.45
N PRO A 41 0.04 -32.23 -16.32
CA PRO A 41 -0.50 -31.33 -17.33
C PRO A 41 0.31 -30.03 -17.43
N ILE A 42 0.50 -29.55 -18.66
CA ILE A 42 1.13 -28.27 -18.97
C ILE A 42 0.22 -27.14 -18.48
N VAL A 43 0.76 -26.31 -17.59
CA VAL A 43 0.12 -25.11 -17.02
C VAL A 43 0.67 -23.81 -17.61
N TYR A 44 1.79 -23.86 -18.33
CA TYR A 44 2.35 -22.72 -19.04
C TYR A 44 3.25 -23.19 -20.18
N CYS A 45 3.24 -22.45 -21.29
CA CYS A 45 4.19 -22.62 -22.39
C CYS A 45 4.69 -21.26 -22.88
N SER A 46 6.00 -21.17 -23.13
CA SER A 46 6.63 -19.96 -23.66
C SER A 46 6.27 -19.72 -25.13
N ASP A 47 6.36 -18.47 -25.59
CA ASP A 47 6.11 -18.12 -26.99
C ASP A 47 7.10 -18.85 -27.93
N GLY A 48 8.37 -18.96 -27.53
CA GLY A 48 9.38 -19.71 -28.29
C GLY A 48 9.05 -21.19 -28.46
N PHE A 49 8.40 -21.83 -27.47
CA PHE A 49 7.93 -23.22 -27.62
C PHE A 49 6.77 -23.34 -28.60
N CYS A 50 5.86 -22.36 -28.62
CA CYS A 50 4.76 -22.30 -29.60
C CYS A 50 5.32 -22.12 -31.03
N GLU A 51 6.30 -21.23 -31.21
CA GLU A 51 6.98 -21.03 -32.50
C GLU A 51 7.78 -22.26 -32.95
N LEU A 52 8.46 -22.95 -32.01
CA LEU A 52 9.24 -24.15 -32.32
C LEU A 52 8.34 -25.29 -32.84
N THR A 53 7.23 -25.52 -32.15
CA THR A 53 6.37 -26.69 -32.39
C THR A 53 5.26 -26.42 -33.41
N GLY A 54 4.89 -25.16 -33.63
CA GLY A 54 3.80 -24.74 -34.51
C GLY A 54 2.40 -24.90 -33.89
N TYR A 55 2.31 -25.28 -32.61
CA TYR A 55 1.04 -25.38 -31.88
C TYR A 55 0.68 -24.06 -31.21
N ALA A 56 -0.61 -23.75 -31.16
CA ALA A 56 -1.09 -22.61 -30.39
C ALA A 56 -1.09 -22.94 -28.89
N ARG A 57 -0.86 -21.94 -28.04
CA ARG A 57 -0.85 -22.08 -26.57
C ARG A 57 -2.09 -22.84 -26.05
N ALA A 58 -3.29 -22.51 -26.53
CA ALA A 58 -4.53 -23.17 -26.12
C ALA A 58 -4.56 -24.68 -26.43
N GLU A 59 -3.88 -25.12 -27.49
CA GLU A 59 -3.78 -26.53 -27.88
C GLU A 59 -2.75 -27.31 -27.04
N LEU A 60 -1.85 -26.60 -26.37
CA LEU A 60 -0.76 -27.17 -25.55
C LEU A 60 -1.13 -27.26 -24.07
N MET A 61 -1.91 -26.30 -23.57
CA MET A 61 -2.39 -26.31 -22.19
C MET A 61 -3.17 -27.60 -21.88
N GLN A 62 -3.03 -28.13 -20.66
CA GLN A 62 -3.64 -29.40 -20.21
C GLN A 62 -3.13 -30.69 -20.88
N LYS A 63 -2.27 -30.62 -21.90
CA LYS A 63 -1.55 -31.81 -22.40
C LYS A 63 -0.42 -32.21 -21.47
N SER A 64 0.03 -33.46 -21.56
CA SER A 64 1.14 -33.93 -20.72
C SER A 64 2.45 -33.20 -21.03
N CYS A 65 3.21 -32.84 -19.99
CA CYS A 65 4.53 -32.23 -20.12
C CYS A 65 5.60 -33.18 -20.68
N ALA A 66 5.33 -34.49 -20.74
CA ALA A 66 6.12 -35.45 -21.51
C ALA A 66 6.03 -35.21 -23.04
N CYS A 67 5.14 -34.32 -23.49
CA CYS A 67 5.02 -33.88 -24.88
C CYS A 67 4.68 -35.01 -25.86
N HIS A 68 3.77 -35.92 -25.49
CA HIS A 68 3.34 -37.06 -26.33
C HIS A 68 2.83 -36.64 -27.72
N PHE A 69 2.27 -35.44 -27.84
CA PHE A 69 1.78 -34.87 -29.10
C PHE A 69 2.90 -34.47 -30.07
N LEU A 70 4.16 -34.50 -29.65
CA LEU A 70 5.35 -34.29 -30.50
C LEU A 70 6.01 -35.61 -30.91
N TYR A 71 5.52 -36.76 -30.42
CA TYR A 71 6.09 -38.06 -30.77
C TYR A 71 5.70 -38.44 -32.21
N GLY A 72 6.60 -39.15 -32.89
CA GLY A 72 6.34 -39.72 -34.20
C GLY A 72 7.15 -41.00 -34.43
N PRO A 73 7.19 -41.51 -35.67
CA PRO A 73 7.71 -42.85 -35.97
C PRO A 73 9.20 -43.03 -35.66
N GLU A 74 10.01 -41.98 -35.74
CA GLU A 74 11.45 -42.02 -35.43
C GLU A 74 11.77 -41.69 -33.95
N THR A 75 10.75 -41.46 -33.12
CA THR A 75 10.94 -41.19 -31.69
C THR A 75 11.24 -42.50 -30.95
N SER A 76 12.41 -42.60 -30.30
CA SER A 76 12.84 -43.81 -29.57
C SER A 76 11.93 -44.13 -28.37
N ASP A 77 11.32 -45.32 -28.38
CA ASP A 77 10.49 -45.84 -27.27
C ASP A 77 11.25 -45.94 -25.94
N LYS A 78 12.56 -46.19 -26.00
CA LYS A 78 13.42 -46.21 -24.80
C LYS A 78 13.51 -44.82 -24.16
N SER A 79 13.60 -43.77 -24.99
CA SER A 79 13.70 -42.39 -24.51
C SER A 79 12.36 -41.91 -23.94
N THR A 80 11.23 -42.28 -24.53
CA THR A 80 9.89 -41.91 -24.03
C THR A 80 9.59 -42.57 -22.69
N ALA A 81 9.95 -43.86 -22.51
CA ALA A 81 9.82 -44.54 -21.22
C ALA A 81 10.70 -43.91 -20.12
N GLN A 82 11.92 -43.48 -20.47
CA GLN A 82 12.82 -42.79 -19.53
C GLN A 82 12.32 -41.39 -19.14
N ILE A 83 11.69 -40.66 -20.07
CA ILE A 83 11.05 -39.36 -19.78
C ILE A 83 9.92 -39.56 -18.76
N GLN A 84 9.05 -40.54 -18.98
CA GLN A 84 7.96 -40.85 -18.06
C GLN A 84 8.50 -41.25 -16.68
N GLY A 85 9.48 -42.17 -16.64
CA GLY A 85 10.11 -42.58 -15.38
C GLY A 85 10.78 -41.42 -14.62
N ALA A 86 11.38 -40.46 -15.33
CA ALA A 86 11.97 -39.28 -14.70
C ALA A 86 10.93 -38.34 -14.06
N LEU A 87 9.76 -38.20 -14.69
CA LEU A 87 8.64 -37.43 -14.14
C LEU A 87 8.03 -38.13 -12.92
N ASP A 88 7.88 -39.46 -12.99
CA ASP A 88 7.35 -40.27 -11.89
C ASP A 88 8.31 -40.27 -10.68
N GLU A 89 9.62 -40.41 -10.93
CA GLU A 89 10.67 -40.38 -9.90
C GLU A 89 11.03 -38.96 -9.42
N ARG A 90 10.50 -37.92 -10.08
CA ARG A 90 10.74 -36.50 -9.79
C ARG A 90 12.23 -36.12 -9.80
N LYS A 91 12.98 -36.64 -10.78
CA LYS A 91 14.43 -36.41 -10.92
C LYS A 91 14.75 -35.51 -12.11
N GLU A 92 15.91 -34.85 -12.03
CA GLU A 92 16.48 -34.18 -13.18
C GLU A 92 16.82 -35.19 -14.27
N PHE A 93 16.42 -34.91 -15.51
CA PHE A 93 16.64 -35.81 -16.63
C PHE A 93 16.93 -35.07 -17.93
N LYS A 94 17.92 -35.54 -18.68
CA LYS A 94 18.35 -34.96 -19.96
C LYS A 94 18.48 -36.04 -21.01
N THR A 95 17.91 -35.82 -22.18
CA THR A 95 17.98 -36.78 -23.28
C THR A 95 17.87 -36.07 -24.64
N GLU A 96 18.37 -36.71 -25.69
CA GLU A 96 18.23 -36.25 -27.07
C GLU A 96 17.26 -37.19 -27.81
N LEU A 97 16.23 -36.63 -28.44
CA LEU A 97 15.24 -37.39 -29.20
C LEU A 97 14.69 -36.61 -30.38
N VAL A 98 14.08 -37.32 -31.33
CA VAL A 98 13.42 -36.73 -32.49
C VAL A 98 11.98 -36.40 -32.14
N PHE A 99 11.58 -35.15 -32.40
CA PHE A 99 10.21 -34.66 -32.27
C PHE A 99 9.66 -34.18 -33.60
N TYR A 100 8.33 -34.15 -33.68
CA TYR A 100 7.56 -33.75 -34.85
C TYR A 100 6.80 -32.47 -34.56
N LYS A 101 6.91 -31.49 -35.47
CA LYS A 101 6.12 -30.26 -35.42
C LYS A 101 4.68 -30.52 -35.88
N LYS A 102 3.78 -29.56 -35.66
CA LYS A 102 2.38 -29.63 -36.10
C LYS A 102 2.23 -29.92 -37.60
N GLU A 103 3.13 -29.38 -38.43
CA GLU A 103 3.16 -29.59 -39.88
C GLU A 103 3.80 -30.93 -40.29
N GLY A 104 4.24 -31.76 -39.33
CA GLY A 104 4.89 -33.06 -39.57
C GLY A 104 6.40 -32.99 -39.80
N ALA A 105 7.02 -31.80 -39.79
CA ALA A 105 8.47 -31.65 -39.92
C ALA A 105 9.20 -32.20 -38.69
N GLN A 106 10.20 -33.06 -38.90
CA GLN A 106 11.03 -33.61 -37.84
C GLN A 106 12.17 -32.66 -37.42
N PHE A 107 12.50 -32.66 -36.13
CA PHE A 107 13.66 -31.94 -35.59
C PHE A 107 14.26 -32.70 -34.40
N TRP A 108 15.58 -32.64 -34.26
CA TRP A 108 16.27 -33.19 -33.09
C TRP A 108 16.17 -32.22 -31.92
N CYS A 109 15.63 -32.70 -30.80
CA CYS A 109 15.45 -31.92 -29.58
C CYS A 109 16.32 -32.48 -28.45
N LEU A 110 17.12 -31.61 -27.83
CA LEU A 110 17.66 -31.85 -26.50
C LEU A 110 16.59 -31.43 -25.48
N LEU A 111 16.07 -32.41 -24.76
CA LEU A 111 15.08 -32.25 -23.70
C LEU A 111 15.78 -32.20 -22.34
N ASP A 112 15.42 -31.22 -21.51
CA ASP A 112 15.95 -31.04 -20.15
C ASP A 112 14.79 -30.83 -19.17
N ILE A 113 14.58 -31.81 -18.28
CA ILE A 113 13.52 -31.84 -17.27
C ILE A 113 14.13 -31.51 -15.92
N VAL A 114 13.57 -30.48 -15.26
CA VAL A 114 14.02 -30.02 -13.94
C VAL A 114 12.81 -29.89 -13.00
N PRO A 115 12.77 -30.64 -11.88
CA PRO A 115 11.74 -30.48 -10.86
C PRO A 115 11.92 -29.14 -10.11
N ILE A 116 10.80 -28.48 -9.78
CA ILE A 116 10.76 -27.21 -9.06
C ILE A 116 10.04 -27.42 -7.74
N ASN A 117 10.72 -27.03 -6.66
CA ASN A 117 10.23 -27.22 -5.30
C ASN A 117 9.48 -25.98 -4.79
N ASN A 118 8.54 -26.17 -3.86
CA ASN A 118 7.94 -25.12 -3.06
C ASN A 118 8.79 -24.80 -1.81
N GLU A 119 8.35 -23.83 -1.00
CA GLU A 119 9.01 -23.46 0.26
C GLU A 119 9.11 -24.61 1.28
N LYS A 120 8.27 -25.64 1.15
CA LYS A 120 8.25 -26.82 2.01
C LYS A 120 9.18 -27.94 1.50
N GLY A 121 9.89 -27.72 0.39
CA GLY A 121 10.76 -28.70 -0.25
C GLY A 121 10.04 -29.74 -1.11
N GLU A 122 8.74 -29.58 -1.35
CA GLU A 122 7.93 -30.49 -2.18
C GLU A 122 7.98 -30.05 -3.65
N VAL A 123 8.13 -31.01 -4.57
CA VAL A 123 8.07 -30.74 -6.02
C VAL A 123 6.65 -30.38 -6.42
N VAL A 124 6.45 -29.15 -6.93
CA VAL A 124 5.13 -28.63 -7.35
C VAL A 124 5.02 -28.45 -8.85
N LEU A 125 6.13 -28.17 -9.54
CA LEU A 125 6.16 -27.94 -10.98
C LEU A 125 7.34 -28.69 -11.61
N PHE A 126 7.23 -28.98 -12.90
CA PHE A 126 8.33 -29.43 -13.75
C PHE A 126 8.64 -28.35 -14.78
N LEU A 127 9.90 -27.93 -14.89
CA LEU A 127 10.39 -27.10 -15.97
C LEU A 127 10.98 -28.02 -17.04
N VAL A 128 10.37 -28.02 -18.22
CA VAL A 128 10.82 -28.83 -19.35
C VAL A 128 11.30 -27.90 -20.46
N SER A 129 12.60 -27.88 -20.70
CA SER A 129 13.25 -27.06 -21.72
C SER A 129 13.54 -27.87 -22.98
N HIS A 130 13.32 -27.26 -24.14
CA HIS A 130 13.42 -27.86 -25.46
C HIS A 130 14.43 -27.09 -26.31
N LYS A 131 15.48 -27.76 -26.79
CA LYS A 131 16.48 -27.11 -27.65
C LYS A 131 16.64 -27.86 -28.96
N ASP A 132 16.39 -27.17 -30.07
CA ASP A 132 16.63 -27.70 -31.40
C ASP A 132 18.15 -27.83 -31.66
N ILE A 133 18.59 -29.05 -31.93
CA ILE A 133 19.98 -29.42 -32.22
C ILE A 133 20.14 -30.02 -33.63
N SER A 134 19.13 -29.89 -34.50
CA SER A 134 19.10 -30.49 -35.84
C SER A 134 20.32 -30.13 -36.69
N ASP A 135 20.81 -28.89 -36.61
CA ASP A 135 21.98 -28.44 -37.37
C ASP A 135 23.29 -29.14 -36.92
N LYS A 136 23.45 -29.44 -35.63
CA LYS A 136 24.66 -30.09 -35.11
C LYS A 136 24.75 -31.56 -35.51
N LYS A 137 23.61 -32.24 -35.59
CA LYS A 137 23.53 -33.64 -36.05
C LYS A 137 23.90 -33.76 -37.54
N LYS A 138 23.45 -32.81 -38.38
CA LYS A 138 23.82 -32.77 -39.81
C LYS A 138 25.33 -32.62 -40.05
N ASP A 139 26.01 -31.80 -39.24
CA ASP A 139 27.47 -31.62 -39.31
C ASP A 139 28.25 -32.86 -38.81
N THR A 140 27.61 -33.76 -38.05
CA THR A 140 28.26 -34.96 -37.47
C THR A 140 28.11 -36.18 -38.39
N GLU A 141 27.08 -36.21 -39.24
CA GLU A 141 26.85 -37.27 -40.24
C GLU A 141 27.67 -37.08 -41.53
N GLN A 142 28.20 -35.88 -41.79
CA GLN A 142 29.17 -35.64 -42.86
C GLN A 142 30.61 -35.70 -42.30
N GLY A 143 31.24 -36.88 -42.40
CA GLY A 143 32.68 -37.03 -42.17
C GLY A 143 33.53 -36.19 -43.14
N PRO A 144 34.82 -35.93 -42.84
CA PRO A 144 35.63 -35.01 -43.61
C PRO A 144 36.19 -35.70 -44.86
N ASP A 145 35.46 -35.71 -45.98
CA ASP A 145 36.13 -35.68 -47.29
C ASP A 145 35.22 -35.24 -48.46
N THR A 146 35.90 -34.69 -49.47
CA THR A 146 35.45 -34.22 -50.78
C THR A 146 34.72 -32.87 -50.82
N GLY A 147 35.51 -31.83 -51.07
CA GLY A 147 35.02 -30.53 -51.47
C GLY A 147 34.47 -30.56 -52.89
N GLU A 148 33.20 -30.19 -53.05
CA GLU A 148 32.70 -29.62 -54.30
C GLU A 148 31.57 -28.62 -54.02
N ARG A 149 31.72 -27.45 -54.64
CA ARG A 149 30.83 -26.29 -54.53
C ARG A 149 29.46 -26.57 -55.15
N LYS A 150 28.37 -26.44 -54.40
CA LYS A 150 27.05 -26.06 -54.96
C LYS A 150 26.23 -25.16 -54.03
N GLY A 151 25.76 -24.04 -54.59
CA GLY A 151 24.47 -23.42 -54.26
C GLY A 151 24.38 -22.47 -53.06
N LYS A 152 24.79 -21.21 -53.24
CA LYS A 152 24.58 -20.11 -52.29
C LYS A 152 23.11 -19.65 -52.36
N VAL A 153 22.26 -20.07 -51.42
CA VAL A 153 20.94 -19.43 -51.21
C VAL A 153 21.15 -18.21 -50.32
N THR A 154 20.86 -17.03 -50.86
CA THR A 154 20.89 -15.74 -50.17
C THR A 154 19.82 -15.69 -49.08
N ARG A 155 20.24 -15.66 -47.81
CA ARG A 155 19.41 -15.32 -46.63
C ARG A 155 19.79 -13.92 -46.11
N PRO A 156 18.84 -13.16 -45.52
CA PRO A 156 19.03 -11.74 -45.19
C PRO A 156 20.12 -11.52 -44.11
N PRO A 157 20.84 -10.37 -44.15
CA PRO A 157 21.97 -10.10 -43.29
C PRO A 157 21.50 -9.56 -41.93
N GLY A 158 21.50 -10.43 -40.92
CA GLY A 158 21.21 -10.06 -39.52
C GLY A 158 21.29 -11.26 -38.56
N PHE A 159 21.07 -12.47 -39.10
CA PHE A 159 20.99 -13.71 -38.32
C PHE A 159 22.35 -14.24 -37.80
N ASN A 160 23.46 -13.89 -38.45
CA ASN A 160 24.78 -14.49 -38.16
C ASN A 160 25.57 -13.80 -37.02
N ALA A 161 25.28 -12.54 -36.71
CA ALA A 161 25.97 -11.82 -35.64
C ALA A 161 25.53 -12.31 -34.24
N ASN A 162 24.22 -12.57 -34.08
CA ASN A 162 23.64 -13.06 -32.82
C ASN A 162 23.94 -14.53 -32.55
N ARG A 163 24.15 -15.35 -33.60
CA ARG A 163 24.51 -16.77 -33.50
C ARG A 163 25.97 -17.01 -33.06
N ARG A 164 26.87 -16.03 -33.27
CA ARG A 164 28.26 -16.08 -32.79
C ARG A 164 28.38 -15.67 -31.32
N ARG A 165 27.52 -14.77 -30.82
CA ARG A 165 27.52 -14.35 -29.40
C ARG A 165 26.99 -15.45 -28.46
N SER A 166 25.95 -16.17 -28.86
CA SER A 166 25.44 -17.34 -28.14
C SER A 166 26.47 -18.49 -28.05
N ARG A 167 27.36 -18.62 -29.05
CA ARG A 167 28.49 -19.57 -29.00
C ARG A 167 29.55 -19.21 -27.95
N ALA A 168 29.85 -17.92 -27.75
CA ALA A 168 30.91 -17.48 -26.82
C ALA A 168 30.54 -17.73 -25.34
N VAL A 169 29.26 -17.59 -24.99
CA VAL A 169 28.77 -17.85 -23.63
C VAL A 169 28.62 -19.36 -23.36
N LEU A 170 28.30 -20.16 -24.38
CA LEU A 170 28.14 -21.61 -24.25
C LEU A 170 29.46 -22.39 -24.09
N TYR A 171 30.59 -21.86 -24.57
CA TYR A 171 31.91 -22.41 -24.21
C TYR A 171 32.19 -22.32 -22.70
N HIS A 172 31.53 -21.39 -21.99
CA HIS A 172 31.68 -21.20 -20.55
C HIS A 172 30.82 -22.16 -19.70
N LEU A 173 29.83 -22.84 -20.31
CA LEU A 173 28.90 -23.76 -19.63
C LEU A 173 29.14 -25.24 -20.00
N SER A 174 29.78 -25.52 -21.15
CA SER A 174 30.07 -26.89 -21.62
C SER A 174 31.47 -27.35 -21.21
N GLY A 175 31.72 -27.43 -19.90
CA GLY A 175 32.92 -28.06 -19.35
C GLY A 175 32.89 -29.60 -19.47
N HIS A 176 33.36 -30.10 -20.61
CA HIS A 176 34.00 -31.39 -20.88
C HIS A 176 33.23 -32.72 -20.68
N LEU A 177 33.01 -33.42 -21.81
CA LEU A 177 32.83 -34.88 -21.88
C LEU A 177 33.58 -35.41 -23.13
N GLN A 178 34.90 -35.57 -23.01
CA GLN A 178 35.68 -36.49 -23.85
C GLN A 178 36.87 -36.99 -23.01
N LYS A 179 37.04 -38.31 -22.95
CA LYS A 179 37.98 -39.01 -22.06
C LYS A 179 39.08 -39.64 -22.92
N GLN A 180 40.35 -39.43 -22.51
CA GLN A 180 41.68 -39.89 -23.00
C GLN A 180 42.54 -38.71 -23.52
N ASP A 181 43.78 -38.45 -23.10
CA ASP A 181 44.81 -39.29 -22.45
C ASP A 181 45.73 -38.48 -21.49
N LYS A 182 46.47 -39.19 -20.63
CA LYS A 182 47.33 -38.65 -19.55
C LYS A 182 48.47 -37.73 -20.03
N SER A 183 48.58 -36.51 -19.48
CA SER A 183 49.85 -35.94 -19.01
C SER A 183 49.63 -34.80 -18.00
N LYS A 184 50.58 -34.68 -17.06
CA LYS A 184 50.52 -33.89 -15.82
C LYS A 184 50.47 -32.38 -16.06
N LEU A 185 49.42 -31.70 -15.59
CA LEU A 185 49.45 -30.27 -15.24
C LEU A 185 48.63 -30.04 -13.96
N LYS A 186 49.31 -29.68 -12.87
CA LYS A 186 48.71 -29.18 -11.62
C LYS A 186 48.17 -27.77 -11.88
N ILE A 187 46.86 -27.55 -11.75
CA ILE A 187 46.27 -26.19 -11.74
C ILE A 187 45.32 -26.07 -10.54
N ASN A 188 45.53 -24.97 -9.82
CA ASN A 188 44.91 -24.55 -8.58
C ASN A 188 43.37 -24.51 -8.59
N ASN A 189 42.81 -24.84 -7.43
CA ASN A 189 41.40 -25.12 -7.17
C ASN A 189 40.63 -23.93 -6.59
N ASN A 190 40.58 -22.75 -7.25
CA ASN A 190 39.88 -21.59 -6.66
C ASN A 190 39.29 -20.57 -7.68
N MET A 191 38.61 -21.03 -8.75
CA MET A 191 37.96 -20.11 -9.69
C MET A 191 36.75 -20.71 -10.45
N PHE A 192 35.88 -21.46 -9.76
CA PHE A 192 34.59 -21.86 -10.34
C PHE A 192 33.48 -21.58 -9.31
N GLY A 193 32.67 -20.56 -9.61
CA GLY A 193 31.49 -20.22 -8.82
C GLY A 193 30.41 -21.29 -8.94
N ASP A 194 29.70 -21.51 -7.83
CA ASP A 194 28.58 -22.43 -7.72
C ASP A 194 27.52 -22.19 -8.81
N LYS A 195 26.93 -23.29 -9.29
CA LYS A 195 25.72 -23.24 -10.13
C LYS A 195 24.65 -22.40 -9.40
N PRO A 196 24.08 -21.35 -10.00
CA PRO A 196 23.02 -20.60 -9.33
C PRO A 196 21.81 -21.51 -9.07
N PRO A 197 21.24 -21.49 -7.85
CA PRO A 197 20.13 -22.37 -7.47
C PRO A 197 18.91 -22.12 -8.36
N ILE A 198 18.18 -23.20 -8.67
CA ILE A 198 16.91 -23.14 -9.43
C ILE A 198 15.89 -22.34 -8.60
N PRO A 199 15.12 -21.41 -9.20
CA PRO A 199 14.12 -20.66 -8.45
C PRO A 199 13.03 -21.60 -7.95
N GLU A 200 12.75 -21.56 -6.65
CA GLU A 200 11.62 -22.25 -6.03
C GLU A 200 10.31 -21.56 -6.41
N TYR A 201 9.23 -22.33 -6.55
CA TYR A 201 7.89 -21.78 -6.72
C TYR A 201 7.40 -21.28 -5.35
N LYS A 202 7.74 -20.03 -5.05
CA LYS A 202 7.38 -19.36 -3.82
C LYS A 202 6.85 -17.96 -4.06
N VAL A 203 5.92 -17.55 -3.21
CA VAL A 203 5.57 -16.14 -3.05
C VAL A 203 6.77 -15.50 -2.40
N ALA A 204 7.71 -15.02 -3.22
CA ALA A 204 8.97 -14.50 -2.74
C ALA A 204 8.68 -13.35 -1.77
N ALA A 205 8.77 -13.64 -0.47
CA ALA A 205 8.91 -12.60 0.52
C ALA A 205 10.14 -11.81 0.08
N ILE A 206 9.92 -10.53 -0.25
CA ILE A 206 10.93 -9.65 -0.83
C ILE A 206 12.23 -9.85 -0.05
N GLN A 207 13.27 -10.36 -0.71
CA GLN A 207 14.52 -10.73 -0.05
C GLN A 207 15.05 -9.51 0.72
N LYS A 208 14.87 -9.54 2.05
CA LYS A 208 15.39 -8.50 2.92
C LYS A 208 16.90 -8.65 2.93
N SER A 209 17.59 -7.84 2.13
CA SER A 209 19.03 -7.68 2.28
C SER A 209 19.31 -7.28 3.73
N ARG A 210 20.22 -8.01 4.41
CA ARG A 210 20.44 -7.90 5.87
C ARG A 210 20.86 -6.51 6.35
N PHE A 211 21.25 -5.62 5.44
CA PHE A 211 21.75 -4.28 5.73
C PHE A 211 20.97 -3.17 5.00
N ILE A 212 19.68 -3.39 4.70
CA ILE A 212 18.82 -2.38 4.08
C ILE A 212 17.69 -2.01 5.03
N LEU A 213 17.60 -0.72 5.34
CA LEU A 213 16.56 -0.15 6.18
C LEU A 213 15.35 0.22 5.33
N LEU A 214 14.16 -0.13 5.82
CA LEU A 214 12.92 0.24 5.14
C LEU A 214 12.54 1.67 5.52
N HIS A 215 12.18 2.49 4.53
CA HIS A 215 11.76 3.88 4.75
C HIS A 215 10.54 4.01 5.67
N TYR A 216 9.66 3.00 5.71
CA TYR A 216 8.48 2.93 6.59
C TYR A 216 8.72 2.16 7.89
N GLY A 217 9.95 1.73 8.18
CA GLY A 217 10.29 1.03 9.42
C GLY A 217 10.13 1.91 10.65
N THR A 218 9.77 1.30 11.79
CA THR A 218 9.62 2.00 13.08
C THR A 218 10.93 2.63 13.55
N PHE A 219 12.05 1.91 13.39
CA PHE A 219 13.39 2.44 13.67
C PHE A 219 13.69 3.70 12.83
N LYS A 220 13.43 3.65 11.51
CA LYS A 220 13.65 4.80 10.63
C LYS A 220 12.76 5.99 11.01
N ALA A 221 11.52 5.74 11.39
CA ALA A 221 10.62 6.78 11.88
C ALA A 221 11.15 7.44 13.17
N GLY A 222 11.62 6.65 14.15
CA GLY A 222 12.26 7.18 15.36
C GLY A 222 13.54 7.96 15.07
N TRP A 223 14.38 7.45 14.17
CA TRP A 223 15.58 8.13 13.70
C TRP A 223 15.26 9.47 13.02
N ASP A 224 14.20 9.52 12.19
CA ASP A 224 13.76 10.75 11.56
C ASP A 224 13.33 11.83 12.55
N TRP A 225 12.69 11.44 13.67
CA TRP A 225 12.37 12.35 14.77
C TRP A 225 13.62 12.83 15.51
N LEU A 226 14.60 11.96 15.75
CA LEU A 226 15.87 12.34 16.36
C LEU A 226 16.63 13.36 15.49
N ILE A 227 16.70 13.12 14.18
CA ILE A 227 17.32 14.05 13.23
C ILE A 227 16.53 15.36 13.17
N LEU A 228 15.20 15.32 13.20
CA LEU A 228 14.36 16.52 13.26
C LEU A 228 14.69 17.37 14.50
N LEU A 229 14.78 16.75 15.67
CA LEU A 229 15.17 17.42 16.91
C LEU A 229 16.58 18.02 16.82
N ALA A 230 17.54 17.27 16.27
CA ALA A 230 18.90 17.76 16.04
C ALA A 230 18.94 18.95 15.05
N THR A 231 18.12 18.93 14.00
CA THR A 231 18.01 20.08 13.07
C THR A 231 17.44 21.32 13.75
N PHE A 232 16.44 21.16 14.62
CA PHE A 232 15.87 22.27 15.38
C PHE A 232 16.88 22.86 16.37
N TYR A 233 17.63 22.00 17.07
CA TYR A 233 18.73 22.42 17.95
C TYR A 233 19.73 23.31 17.20
N VAL A 234 20.23 22.86 16.04
CA VAL A 234 21.19 23.62 15.21
C VAL A 234 20.62 24.94 14.74
N ALA A 235 19.34 24.95 14.36
CA ALA A 235 18.67 26.16 13.87
C ALA A 235 18.53 27.24 14.95
N VAL A 236 18.53 26.87 16.23
CA VAL A 236 18.52 27.79 17.38
C VAL A 236 19.94 28.14 17.83
N THR A 237 20.84 27.17 17.95
CA THR A 237 22.17 27.43 18.53
C THR A 237 23.11 28.14 17.58
N VAL A 238 23.05 27.89 16.26
CA VAL A 238 23.97 28.49 15.29
C VAL A 238 23.84 30.02 15.22
N PRO A 239 22.64 30.62 15.00
CA PRO A 239 22.49 32.07 14.98
C PRO A 239 22.83 32.73 16.31
N TYR A 240 22.51 32.06 17.43
CA TYR A 240 22.85 32.54 18.76
C TYR A 240 24.37 32.60 19.00
N ASN A 241 25.09 31.52 18.68
CA ASN A 241 26.53 31.40 18.91
C ASN A 241 27.34 32.34 18.01
N VAL A 242 26.91 32.59 16.76
CA VAL A 242 27.55 33.54 15.85
C VAL A 242 27.58 34.96 16.44
N ASN A 243 26.54 35.34 17.18
CA ASN A 243 26.40 36.70 17.70
C ASN A 243 26.99 36.92 19.10
N THR A 244 26.98 35.89 19.95
CA THR A 244 27.27 36.02 21.39
C THR A 244 28.64 35.45 21.79
N ALA A 245 29.12 34.39 21.15
CA ALA A 245 30.32 33.67 21.58
C ALA A 245 31.23 33.29 20.40
N PRO A 246 31.83 34.25 19.69
CA PRO A 246 32.67 33.99 18.52
C PRO A 246 34.01 33.27 18.85
N ARG A 247 34.38 33.04 20.11
CA ARG A 247 35.68 32.41 20.45
C ARG A 247 35.61 31.22 21.40
N SER A 248 34.42 30.67 21.69
CA SER A 248 34.31 29.49 22.54
C SER A 248 34.57 28.19 21.76
N PRO A 249 35.22 27.18 22.37
CA PRO A 249 35.31 25.84 21.78
C PRO A 249 33.91 25.24 21.55
N PRO A 250 33.74 24.32 20.58
CA PRO A 250 32.45 23.67 20.35
C PRO A 250 32.01 22.92 21.60
N SER A 251 30.70 23.00 21.93
CA SER A 251 30.13 22.23 23.02
C SER A 251 30.13 20.74 22.69
N VAL A 252 30.17 19.87 23.70
CA VAL A 252 30.00 18.42 23.52
C VAL A 252 28.71 18.09 22.76
N SER A 253 27.66 18.87 22.97
CA SER A 253 26.39 18.75 22.25
C SER A 253 26.49 19.04 20.76
N ASP A 254 27.34 20.01 20.36
CA ASP A 254 27.55 20.34 18.94
C ASP A 254 28.25 19.19 18.22
N ILE A 255 29.27 18.60 18.86
CA ILE A 255 30.02 17.44 18.33
C ILE A 255 29.10 16.23 18.19
N LEU A 256 28.27 15.94 19.20
CA LEU A 256 27.31 14.84 19.15
C LEU A 256 26.34 14.99 17.96
N VAL A 257 25.83 16.21 17.76
CA VAL A 257 24.90 16.52 16.68
C VAL A 257 25.58 16.36 15.30
N GLU A 258 26.84 16.76 15.15
CA GLU A 258 27.60 16.50 13.93
C GLU A 258 27.77 15.00 13.63
N ILE A 259 28.11 14.20 14.64
CA ILE A 259 28.21 12.74 14.52
C ILE A 259 26.86 12.15 14.06
N LEU A 260 25.74 12.60 14.64
CA LEU A 260 24.40 12.15 14.26
C LEU A 260 24.10 12.43 12.77
N PHE A 261 24.48 13.58 12.24
CA PHE A 261 24.27 13.90 10.82
C PHE A 261 25.17 13.07 9.89
N ILE A 262 26.40 12.78 10.29
CA ILE A 262 27.29 11.89 9.53
C ILE A 262 26.70 10.48 9.49
N LEU A 263 26.22 9.97 10.63
CA LEU A 263 25.53 8.68 10.70
C LEU A 263 24.26 8.67 9.82
N ASP A 264 23.50 9.77 9.79
CA ASP A 264 22.31 9.87 8.95
C ASP A 264 22.63 9.72 7.45
N ILE A 265 23.71 10.34 6.97
CA ILE A 265 24.17 10.16 5.59
C ILE A 265 24.47 8.68 5.30
N LEU A 266 25.16 7.99 6.22
CA LEU A 266 25.47 6.56 6.08
C LEU A 266 24.20 5.70 6.05
N LEU A 267 23.20 6.03 6.86
CA LEU A 267 21.91 5.33 6.89
C LEU A 267 21.09 5.60 5.62
N ASN A 268 21.14 6.80 5.05
CA ASN A 268 20.42 7.15 3.83
C ASN A 268 20.92 6.34 2.61
N PHE A 269 22.22 6.04 2.52
CA PHE A 269 22.77 5.11 1.51
C PHE A 269 22.21 3.69 1.59
N ARG A 270 21.60 3.32 2.72
CA ARG A 270 21.04 1.98 2.98
C ARG A 270 19.52 2.01 3.18
N THR A 271 18.87 3.15 2.98
CA THR A 271 17.42 3.28 3.14
C THR A 271 16.72 3.07 1.79
N THR A 272 15.64 2.28 1.76
CA THR A 272 14.85 2.08 0.54
C THR A 272 14.13 3.35 0.11
N PHE A 273 13.86 3.49 -1.19
CA PHE A 273 13.01 4.56 -1.72
C PHE A 273 11.91 3.98 -2.60
N VAL A 274 10.89 4.80 -2.87
CA VAL A 274 9.76 4.45 -3.75
C VAL A 274 10.05 5.04 -5.12
N SER A 275 10.07 4.19 -6.14
CA SER A 275 10.25 4.63 -7.53
C SER A 275 9.01 5.37 -8.04
N THR A 276 9.12 6.08 -9.17
CA THR A 276 7.99 6.73 -9.85
C THR A 276 6.89 5.74 -10.24
N SER A 277 7.22 4.46 -10.45
CA SER A 277 6.27 3.37 -10.67
C SER A 277 5.55 2.88 -9.41
N GLY A 278 5.84 3.46 -8.24
CA GLY A 278 5.23 3.07 -6.96
C GLY A 278 5.82 1.79 -6.35
N GLN A 279 6.84 1.18 -6.95
CA GLN A 279 7.53 0.02 -6.41
C GLN A 279 8.64 0.44 -5.44
N VAL A 280 8.85 -0.37 -4.38
CA VAL A 280 9.94 -0.16 -3.42
C VAL A 280 11.22 -0.77 -3.99
N VAL A 281 12.27 0.03 -4.12
CA VAL A 281 13.56 -0.42 -4.64
C VAL A 281 14.45 -0.88 -3.49
N TYR A 282 14.94 -2.12 -3.58
CA TYR A 282 15.83 -2.74 -2.59
C TYR A 282 17.27 -2.90 -3.07
N ASP A 283 17.58 -2.59 -4.34
CA ASP A 283 18.95 -2.72 -4.82
C ASP A 283 19.85 -1.59 -4.28
N ALA A 284 20.94 -1.97 -3.61
CA ALA A 284 21.85 -1.03 -2.97
C ALA A 284 22.57 -0.11 -3.97
N ARG A 285 22.86 -0.59 -5.19
CA ARG A 285 23.48 0.25 -6.22
C ARG A 285 22.50 1.32 -6.71
N SER A 286 21.27 0.90 -6.99
CA SER A 286 20.19 1.81 -7.39
C SER A 286 19.88 2.86 -6.31
N ILE A 287 19.84 2.46 -5.02
CA ILE A 287 19.69 3.38 -3.89
C ILE A 287 20.83 4.40 -3.85
N CYS A 288 22.07 3.95 -3.99
CA CYS A 288 23.25 4.83 -3.98
C CYS A 288 23.21 5.85 -5.12
N VAL A 289 22.96 5.42 -6.36
CA VAL A 289 22.86 6.33 -7.52
C VAL A 289 21.76 7.35 -7.32
N HIS A 290 20.59 6.92 -6.84
CA HIS A 290 19.48 7.82 -6.57
C HIS A 290 19.82 8.85 -5.49
N TYR A 291 20.47 8.46 -4.40
CA TYR A 291 20.83 9.37 -3.32
C TYR A 291 21.94 10.37 -3.72
N VAL A 292 22.96 9.91 -4.45
CA VAL A 292 24.07 10.75 -4.96
C VAL A 292 23.55 11.83 -5.91
N THR A 293 22.57 11.50 -6.75
CA THR A 293 22.02 12.44 -7.75
C THR A 293 21.01 13.43 -7.18
N THR A 294 20.42 13.15 -6.02
CA THR A 294 19.34 13.97 -5.45
C THR A 294 19.80 14.82 -4.27
N TRP A 295 20.20 14.21 -3.16
CA TRP A 295 20.31 14.89 -1.87
C TRP A 295 21.70 14.87 -1.24
N LEU A 296 22.58 13.95 -1.66
CA LEU A 296 23.91 13.81 -1.08
C LEU A 296 24.71 15.13 -1.07
N PHE A 297 24.64 15.92 -2.14
CA PHE A 297 25.39 17.16 -2.24
C PHE A 297 25.00 18.17 -1.14
N VAL A 298 23.69 18.36 -0.95
CA VAL A 298 23.16 19.25 0.09
C VAL A 298 23.51 18.71 1.48
N ASP A 299 23.38 17.40 1.67
CA ASP A 299 23.63 16.74 2.95
C ASP A 299 25.10 16.76 3.35
N LEU A 300 26.01 16.59 2.39
CA LEU A 300 27.45 16.64 2.62
C LEU A 300 27.90 18.04 3.03
N ILE A 301 27.48 19.07 2.29
CA ILE A 301 27.79 20.47 2.62
C ILE A 301 27.26 20.84 4.02
N ALA A 302 26.05 20.39 4.33
CA ALA A 302 25.43 20.63 5.62
C ALA A 302 26.12 19.89 6.79
N ALA A 303 26.85 18.80 6.53
CA ALA A 303 27.52 17.98 7.53
C ALA A 303 29.01 18.33 7.77
N LEU A 304 29.56 19.34 7.06
CA LEU A 304 30.97 19.70 7.21
C LEU A 304 31.31 20.20 8.64
N PRO A 305 32.30 19.58 9.32
CA PRO A 305 32.68 19.93 10.69
C PRO A 305 33.67 21.10 10.70
N PHE A 306 33.19 22.30 10.34
CA PHE A 306 34.03 23.51 10.30
C PHE A 306 34.64 23.89 11.67
N ASP A 307 34.03 23.42 12.77
CA ASP A 307 34.56 23.63 14.13
C ASP A 307 35.88 22.90 14.38
N LEU A 308 36.16 21.80 13.67
CA LEU A 308 37.43 21.08 13.77
C LEU A 308 38.60 21.92 13.22
N LEU A 309 38.35 22.83 12.28
CA LEU A 309 39.37 23.71 11.72
C LEU A 309 39.88 24.74 12.75
N TYR A 310 39.06 25.11 13.74
CA TYR A 310 39.50 25.96 14.86
C TYR A 310 40.48 25.23 15.79
N ALA A 311 40.33 23.91 15.98
CA ALA A 311 41.23 23.10 16.80
C ALA A 311 42.65 23.02 16.20
N PHE A 312 42.78 23.20 14.88
CA PHE A 312 44.06 23.21 14.17
C PHE A 312 44.75 24.60 14.13
N ASN A 313 44.26 25.57 14.91
CA ASN A 313 44.87 26.89 15.11
C ASN A 313 45.18 27.66 13.81
N VAL A 314 44.42 27.42 12.74
CA VAL A 314 44.51 28.21 11.50
C VAL A 314 43.88 29.56 11.79
N SER A 315 44.63 30.65 11.61
CA SER A 315 44.15 32.02 11.85
C SER A 315 43.15 32.43 10.76
N VAL A 316 41.91 31.99 10.88
CA VAL A 316 40.90 32.31 9.86
C VAL A 316 40.02 33.47 10.30
N TYR A 317 39.98 34.48 9.44
CA TYR A 317 39.19 35.71 9.57
C TYR A 317 37.68 35.44 9.76
N PHE A 318 36.94 36.51 10.11
CA PHE A 318 35.47 36.63 10.27
C PHE A 318 34.60 35.73 9.36
N GLY A 319 35.07 35.37 8.16
CA GLY A 319 34.41 34.45 7.24
C GLY A 319 34.12 33.04 7.77
N VAL A 320 34.92 32.50 8.71
CA VAL A 320 34.66 31.12 9.23
C VAL A 320 33.48 31.06 10.19
N HIS A 321 33.19 32.14 10.90
CA HIS A 321 31.97 32.22 11.70
C HIS A 321 30.72 32.27 10.81
N LEU A 322 30.81 32.93 9.65
CA LEU A 322 29.72 32.96 8.68
C LEU A 322 29.55 31.60 7.98
N LEU A 323 30.62 30.83 7.77
CA LEU A 323 30.54 29.45 7.26
C LEU A 323 29.71 28.52 8.16
N LYS A 324 29.59 28.81 9.48
CA LYS A 324 28.69 28.04 10.37
C LYS A 324 27.23 28.14 9.95
N THR A 325 26.82 29.24 9.30
CA THR A 325 25.43 29.42 8.80
C THR A 325 25.06 28.44 7.71
N VAL A 326 26.03 27.82 7.02
CA VAL A 326 25.82 26.71 6.07
C VAL A 326 25.09 25.54 6.75
N ARG A 327 25.24 25.37 8.08
CA ARG A 327 24.50 24.36 8.86
C ARG A 327 22.98 24.58 8.83
N LEU A 328 22.47 25.78 8.51
CA LEU A 328 21.04 26.03 8.36
C LEU A 328 20.45 25.33 7.11
N LEU A 329 21.27 24.95 6.13
CA LEU A 329 20.83 24.12 4.99
C LEU A 329 20.23 22.77 5.44
N ARG A 330 20.54 22.32 6.67
CA ARG A 330 19.92 21.12 7.27
C ARG A 330 18.39 21.23 7.37
N LEU A 331 17.83 22.45 7.41
CA LEU A 331 16.38 22.67 7.43
C LEU A 331 15.70 22.27 6.11
N LEU A 332 16.42 22.19 4.98
CA LEU A 332 15.86 21.66 3.74
C LEU A 332 15.41 20.20 3.90
N ARG A 333 15.96 19.46 4.86
CA ARG A 333 15.52 18.09 5.20
C ARG A 333 14.11 18.04 5.76
N LEU A 334 13.58 19.15 6.29
CA LEU A 334 12.18 19.24 6.69
C LEU A 334 11.25 19.06 5.48
N LEU A 335 11.66 19.52 4.30
CA LEU A 335 10.87 19.37 3.07
C LEU A 335 10.67 17.89 2.69
N GLN A 336 11.72 17.07 2.83
CA GLN A 336 11.65 15.62 2.60
C GLN A 336 10.68 14.92 3.56
N LYS A 337 10.51 15.46 4.78
CA LYS A 337 9.67 14.88 5.82
C LYS A 337 8.27 15.47 5.88
N LEU A 338 8.05 16.63 5.24
CA LEU A 338 6.77 17.35 5.26
C LEU A 338 5.63 16.48 4.71
N GLU A 339 5.89 15.72 3.64
CA GLU A 339 4.90 14.83 3.03
C GLU A 339 4.41 13.75 4.02
N ARG A 340 5.33 13.16 4.80
CA ARG A 340 5.02 12.20 5.86
C ARG A 340 4.18 12.82 6.98
N TYR A 341 4.55 14.02 7.43
CA TYR A 341 3.88 14.67 8.56
C TYR A 341 2.57 15.36 8.18
N SER A 342 2.37 15.69 6.90
CA SER A 342 1.16 16.34 6.35
C SER A 342 -0.16 15.60 6.64
N GLN A 343 -0.11 14.30 6.94
CA GLN A 343 -1.29 13.50 7.26
C GLN A 343 -1.96 13.92 8.56
N TYR A 344 -1.14 14.28 9.55
CA TYR A 344 -1.57 14.59 10.90
C TYR A 344 -1.64 16.10 11.06
N SER A 345 -2.84 16.65 10.93
CA SER A 345 -3.11 18.09 11.04
C SER A 345 -2.53 18.74 12.31
N ALA A 346 -2.55 18.03 13.44
CA ALA A 346 -1.94 18.52 14.69
C ALA A 346 -0.42 18.66 14.59
N VAL A 347 0.26 17.71 13.92
CA VAL A 347 1.72 17.75 13.71
C VAL A 347 2.10 18.89 12.77
N VAL A 348 1.30 19.14 11.73
CA VAL A 348 1.50 20.29 10.83
C VAL A 348 1.40 21.61 11.61
N LEU A 349 0.40 21.74 12.50
CA LEU A 349 0.24 22.94 13.32
C LEU A 349 1.41 23.13 14.29
N THR A 350 1.86 22.07 14.98
CA THR A 350 2.99 22.18 15.90
C THR A 350 4.29 22.51 15.17
N LEU A 351 4.52 21.92 13.98
CA LEU A 351 5.65 22.27 13.13
C LEU A 351 5.59 23.73 12.67
N LEU A 352 4.42 24.22 12.27
CA LEU A 352 4.24 25.60 11.86
C LEU A 352 4.48 26.59 13.01
N MET A 353 3.98 26.29 14.22
CA MET A 353 4.24 27.10 15.42
C MET A 353 5.72 27.10 15.82
N SER A 354 6.37 25.94 15.69
CA SER A 354 7.82 25.81 15.91
C SER A 354 8.63 26.63 14.90
N MET A 355 8.23 26.63 13.62
CA MET A 355 8.85 27.46 12.58
C MET A 355 8.62 28.96 12.81
N PHE A 356 7.43 29.35 13.30
CA PHE A 356 7.16 30.73 13.70
C PHE A 356 8.07 31.19 14.85
N ALA A 357 8.24 30.36 15.89
CA ALA A 357 9.16 30.65 16.99
C ALA A 357 10.63 30.72 16.53
N LEU A 358 11.03 29.83 15.60
CA LEU A 358 12.37 29.85 15.02
C LEU A 358 12.63 31.11 14.20
N LEU A 359 11.65 31.54 13.41
CA LEU A 359 11.73 32.78 12.65
C LEU A 359 11.86 33.99 13.58
N ALA A 360 11.07 34.04 14.66
CA ALA A 360 11.19 35.08 15.68
C ALA A 360 12.59 35.10 16.31
N HIS A 361 13.14 33.94 16.61
CA HIS A 361 14.52 33.80 17.09
C HIS A 361 15.54 34.33 16.06
N TRP A 362 15.40 34.00 14.77
CA TRP A 362 16.31 34.49 13.73
C TRP A 362 16.23 36.00 13.56
N MET A 363 15.02 36.57 13.50
CA MET A 363 14.84 38.01 13.42
C MET A 363 15.42 38.71 14.65
N ALA A 364 15.29 38.12 15.85
CA ALA A 364 15.93 38.62 17.06
C ALA A 364 17.47 38.59 16.98
N CYS A 365 18.05 37.51 16.46
CA CYS A 365 19.50 37.40 16.25
C CYS A 365 20.02 38.43 15.24
N VAL A 366 19.29 38.66 14.14
CA VAL A 366 19.65 39.70 13.15
C VAL A 366 19.50 41.09 13.75
N TRP A 367 18.43 41.35 14.51
CA TRP A 367 18.20 42.60 15.21
C TRP A 367 19.33 42.95 16.19
N TYR A 368 19.79 41.96 16.96
CA TYR A 368 20.95 42.10 17.83
C TYR A 368 22.25 42.33 17.06
N PHE A 369 22.45 41.63 15.94
CA PHE A 369 23.62 41.84 15.08
C PHE A 369 23.70 43.27 14.51
N ILE A 370 22.56 43.82 14.07
CA ILE A 370 22.47 45.21 13.58
C ILE A 370 22.87 46.18 14.69
N GLY A 371 22.27 46.06 15.88
CA GLY A 371 22.57 46.94 17.01
C GLY A 371 24.04 46.86 17.44
N ARG A 372 24.64 45.67 17.41
CA ARG A 372 26.07 45.47 17.68
C ARG A 372 26.98 46.16 16.66
N LYS A 373 26.68 46.01 15.36
CA LYS A 373 27.45 46.62 14.27
C LYS A 373 27.40 48.14 14.32
N GLU A 374 26.26 48.71 14.69
CA GLU A 374 26.08 50.16 14.80
C GLU A 374 26.87 50.77 15.97
N ILE A 375 26.98 50.06 17.11
CA ILE A 375 27.87 50.46 18.23
C ILE A 375 29.35 50.44 17.81
N GLU A 376 29.77 49.48 16.99
CA GLU A 376 31.15 49.37 16.51
C GLU A 376 31.49 50.45 15.45
N SER A 377 30.49 51.16 14.91
CA SER A 377 30.68 52.18 13.86
C SER A 377 30.81 53.60 14.45
N PRO A 378 31.86 54.38 14.08
CA PRO A 378 32.23 55.61 14.79
C PRO A 378 31.36 56.87 14.48
N GLY A 379 30.05 56.74 14.26
CA GLY A 379 29.21 57.90 13.88
C GLY A 379 27.72 57.89 14.25
N SER A 380 27.17 56.77 14.75
CA SER A 380 25.73 56.63 15.07
C SER A 380 25.47 55.81 16.34
N TRP A 381 26.45 55.76 17.24
CA TRP A 381 26.43 54.90 18.43
C TRP A 381 25.41 55.34 19.50
N ASP A 382 24.95 56.59 19.45
CA ASP A 382 24.08 57.25 20.43
C ASP A 382 22.58 57.16 20.11
N ILE A 383 22.21 56.76 18.89
CA ILE A 383 20.82 56.75 18.42
C ILE A 383 20.23 55.33 18.32
N GLY A 384 21.07 54.30 18.22
CA GLY A 384 20.64 52.91 18.02
C GLY A 384 19.82 52.33 19.18
N TRP A 385 19.00 51.32 18.89
CA TRP A 385 18.08 50.71 19.86
C TRP A 385 18.79 50.12 21.08
N LEU A 386 20.00 49.59 20.89
CA LEU A 386 20.79 48.95 21.95
C LEU A 386 21.36 49.98 22.93
N HIS A 387 21.69 51.19 22.46
CA HIS A 387 22.10 52.30 23.30
C HIS A 387 20.92 52.85 24.12
N GLU A 388 19.75 53.02 23.48
CA GLU A 388 18.52 53.46 24.16
C GLU A 388 18.06 52.44 25.22
N LEU A 389 18.23 51.13 24.97
CA LEU A 389 17.99 50.10 25.97
C LEU A 389 18.93 50.24 27.18
N ALA A 390 20.24 50.40 26.94
CA ALA A 390 21.23 50.55 28.01
C ALA A 390 20.93 51.78 28.89
N LYS A 391 20.43 52.86 28.27
CA LYS A 391 19.99 54.07 28.97
C LYS A 391 18.75 53.84 29.84
N ARG A 392 17.78 53.05 29.38
CA ARG A 392 16.55 52.74 30.12
C ARG A 392 16.77 51.77 31.29
N GLU A 393 17.69 50.82 31.16
CA GLU A 393 18.01 49.87 32.24
C GLU A 393 19.01 50.42 33.27
N ALA A 394 19.44 51.68 33.14
CA ALA A 394 20.38 52.34 34.05
C ALA A 394 21.69 51.55 34.26
N VAL A 395 22.15 50.80 33.26
CA VAL A 395 23.47 50.15 33.27
C VAL A 395 24.48 51.14 32.70
N VAL A 396 24.76 52.19 33.47
CA VAL A 396 25.85 53.14 33.18
C VAL A 396 27.17 52.45 33.50
N GLU A 397 27.99 52.29 32.46
CA GLU A 397 29.44 52.11 32.48
C GLU A 397 30.03 51.13 33.51
N THR A 398 30.31 49.91 33.09
CA THR A 398 31.69 49.36 33.08
C THR A 398 31.69 47.95 32.47
N THR A 399 32.54 47.75 31.46
CA THR A 399 33.16 46.47 31.11
C THR A 399 32.23 45.25 30.89
N THR A 400 31.98 44.93 29.62
CA THR A 400 31.95 43.54 29.10
C THR A 400 30.92 42.52 29.62
N GLY A 401 29.91 42.89 30.42
CA GLY A 401 29.17 41.85 31.18
C GLY A 401 27.68 42.04 31.44
N GLY A 402 26.98 43.03 30.87
CA GLY A 402 25.51 43.05 30.90
C GLY A 402 24.99 41.79 30.21
N GLY A 403 24.49 40.83 31.00
CA GLY A 403 24.37 39.43 30.59
C GLY A 403 23.77 39.28 29.20
N SER A 404 24.50 38.64 28.28
CA SER A 404 24.10 38.39 26.88
C SER A 404 22.66 37.86 26.74
N PHE A 405 22.12 37.27 27.81
CA PHE A 405 20.76 36.82 27.92
C PHE A 405 19.70 37.93 27.95
N GLY A 406 19.90 39.02 28.70
CA GLY A 406 18.91 40.12 28.82
C GLY A 406 18.68 40.82 27.49
N VAL A 407 19.77 41.16 26.79
CA VAL A 407 19.71 41.78 25.45
C VAL A 407 19.06 40.85 24.42
N TYR A 408 19.33 39.54 24.50
CA TYR A 408 18.68 38.54 23.66
C TYR A 408 17.17 38.48 23.92
N VAL A 409 16.73 38.46 25.19
CA VAL A 409 15.31 38.47 25.56
C VAL A 409 14.61 39.71 25.02
N THR A 410 15.22 40.88 25.14
CA THR A 410 14.66 42.14 24.61
C THR A 410 14.61 42.15 23.08
N SER A 411 15.61 41.58 22.40
CA SER A 411 15.61 41.40 20.95
C SER A 411 14.50 40.44 20.49
N LEU A 412 14.29 39.35 21.23
CA LEU A 412 13.22 38.38 20.96
C LEU A 412 11.84 38.99 21.21
N TYR A 413 11.71 39.80 22.26
CA TYR A 413 10.50 40.56 22.54
C TYR A 413 10.15 41.51 21.38
N PHE A 414 11.13 42.26 20.86
CA PHE A 414 10.93 43.11 19.68
C PHE A 414 10.49 42.29 18.46
N ALA A 415 11.20 41.21 18.14
CA ALA A 415 10.89 40.36 17.01
C ALA A 415 9.49 39.74 17.11
N LEU A 416 9.11 39.20 18.29
CA LEU A 416 7.79 38.65 18.54
C LEU A 416 6.71 39.73 18.44
N SER A 417 6.92 40.91 19.04
CA SER A 417 5.94 42.00 18.98
C SER A 417 5.70 42.51 17.56
N SER A 418 6.73 42.48 16.70
CA SER A 418 6.63 42.86 15.29
C SER A 418 5.98 41.75 14.45
N LEU A 419 6.37 40.50 14.63
CA LEU A 419 5.83 39.34 13.89
C LEU A 419 4.36 39.06 14.25
N THR A 420 3.96 39.33 15.50
CA THR A 420 2.57 39.19 15.97
C THR A 420 1.72 40.43 15.71
N SER A 421 2.27 41.48 15.06
CA SER A 421 1.61 42.76 14.78
C SER A 421 1.09 43.52 16.01
N VAL A 422 1.64 43.24 17.21
CA VAL A 422 1.26 43.93 18.46
C VAL A 422 1.95 45.30 18.57
N GLY A 423 3.26 45.35 18.32
CA GLY A 423 4.01 46.62 18.22
C GLY A 423 3.96 47.52 19.46
N PHE A 424 4.32 47.01 20.65
CA PHE A 424 4.24 47.77 21.92
C PHE A 424 5.03 49.09 21.96
N GLY A 425 6.04 49.29 21.11
CA GLY A 425 6.81 50.54 21.03
C GLY A 425 7.89 50.74 22.10
N ASN A 426 8.05 49.81 23.06
CA ASN A 426 9.11 49.87 24.07
C ASN A 426 10.51 49.71 23.48
N VAL A 427 10.64 48.94 22.40
CA VAL A 427 11.87 48.84 21.59
C VAL A 427 11.45 49.22 20.17
N SER A 428 12.16 50.17 19.56
CA SER A 428 11.77 50.77 18.29
C SER A 428 13.00 51.08 17.44
N ALA A 429 12.80 51.07 16.13
CA ALA A 429 13.83 51.38 15.16
C ALA A 429 14.03 52.89 15.01
N ASN A 430 15.24 53.36 15.28
CA ASN A 430 15.64 54.75 15.21
C ASN A 430 16.50 55.02 13.97
N THR A 431 17.40 54.10 13.62
CA THR A 431 18.30 54.20 12.45
C THR A 431 17.63 53.71 11.17
N ASP A 432 18.14 54.12 10.00
CA ASP A 432 17.55 53.72 8.71
C ASP A 432 17.70 52.21 8.44
N SER A 433 18.81 51.60 8.86
CA SER A 433 19.03 50.16 8.86
C SER A 433 18.02 49.41 9.72
N GLU A 434 17.80 49.87 10.96
CA GLU A 434 16.80 49.32 11.87
C GLU A 434 15.38 49.44 11.29
N LYS A 435 15.04 50.58 10.65
CA LYS A 435 13.72 50.81 10.04
C LYS A 435 13.48 49.89 8.85
N ILE A 436 14.45 49.77 7.94
CA ILE A 436 14.36 48.86 6.79
C ILE A 436 14.16 47.42 7.27
N PHE A 437 14.93 46.99 8.27
CA PHE A 437 14.78 45.66 8.86
C PHE A 437 13.41 45.45 9.51
N SER A 438 12.89 46.46 10.21
CA SER A 438 11.56 46.43 10.82
C SER A 438 10.46 46.29 9.77
N ILE A 439 10.53 47.04 8.66
CA ILE A 439 9.59 46.93 7.54
C ILE A 439 9.60 45.52 6.96
N CYS A 440 10.78 44.95 6.70
CA CYS A 440 10.92 43.57 6.24
C CYS A 440 10.33 42.56 7.24
N THR A 441 10.59 42.74 8.54
CA THR A 441 10.07 41.89 9.61
C THR A 441 8.55 41.94 9.67
N MET A 442 7.95 43.12 9.55
CA MET A 442 6.50 43.29 9.53
C MET A 442 5.86 42.61 8.32
N LEU A 443 6.45 42.72 7.13
CA LEU A 443 5.94 42.06 5.92
C LEU A 443 5.98 40.53 6.04
N ILE A 444 7.10 39.99 6.53
CA ILE A 444 7.26 38.55 6.78
C ILE A 444 6.27 38.09 7.86
N GLY A 445 6.10 38.88 8.93
CA GLY A 445 5.16 38.61 10.02
C GLY A 445 3.72 38.52 9.52
N ALA A 446 3.29 39.48 8.71
CA ALA A 446 1.94 39.49 8.11
C ALA A 446 1.67 38.23 7.28
N LEU A 447 2.63 37.81 6.43
CA LEU A 447 2.50 36.59 5.64
C LEU A 447 2.44 35.33 6.52
N MET A 448 3.31 35.23 7.52
CA MET A 448 3.34 34.09 8.43
C MET A 448 2.06 33.98 9.26
N HIS A 449 1.56 35.10 9.75
CA HIS A 449 0.29 35.16 10.48
C HIS A 449 -0.87 34.67 9.59
N ALA A 450 -0.94 35.12 8.33
CA ALA A 450 -1.94 34.64 7.38
C ALA A 450 -1.88 33.11 7.16
N VAL A 451 -0.68 32.54 7.02
CA VAL A 451 -0.48 31.08 6.86
C VAL A 451 -0.90 30.32 8.12
N VAL A 452 -0.55 30.81 9.31
CA VAL A 452 -0.93 30.20 10.60
C VAL A 452 -2.44 30.19 10.76
N PHE A 453 -3.10 31.33 10.60
CA PHE A 453 -4.56 31.41 10.72
C PHE A 453 -5.27 30.58 9.66
N GLY A 454 -4.79 30.59 8.41
CA GLY A 454 -5.35 29.75 7.33
C GLY A 454 -5.31 28.26 7.67
N ASN A 455 -4.19 27.76 8.20
CA ASN A 455 -4.08 26.36 8.65
C ASN A 455 -4.98 26.06 9.84
N VAL A 456 -5.02 26.93 10.86
CA VAL A 456 -5.91 26.75 12.02
C VAL A 456 -7.37 26.66 11.57
N THR A 457 -7.82 27.57 10.69
CA THR A 457 -9.18 27.52 10.13
C THR A 457 -9.45 26.22 9.38
N ALA A 458 -8.51 25.76 8.54
CA ALA A 458 -8.65 24.49 7.81
C ALA A 458 -8.75 23.28 8.76
N ILE A 459 -7.99 23.27 9.86
CA ILE A 459 -8.05 22.22 10.88
C ILE A 459 -9.41 22.23 11.58
N ILE A 460 -9.90 23.40 11.99
CA ILE A 460 -11.21 23.55 12.61
C ILE A 460 -12.31 23.04 11.67
N GLN A 461 -12.27 23.44 10.39
CA GLN A 461 -13.22 22.95 9.37
C GLN A 461 -13.17 21.44 9.23
N ARG A 462 -11.97 20.84 9.19
CA ARG A 462 -11.80 19.38 9.10
C ARG A 462 -12.36 18.66 10.33
N MET A 463 -12.05 19.17 11.53
CA MET A 463 -12.52 18.61 12.81
C MET A 463 -14.04 18.65 12.93
N TYR A 464 -14.68 19.74 12.50
CA TYR A 464 -16.13 19.89 12.54
C TYR A 464 -16.85 19.34 11.31
N SER A 465 -16.16 18.79 10.31
CA SER A 465 -16.78 18.34 9.06
C SER A 465 -17.92 17.33 9.25
N ARG A 466 -17.77 16.35 10.15
CA ARG A 466 -18.82 15.35 10.44
C ARG A 466 -20.01 15.94 11.18
N ARG A 467 -19.75 16.79 12.18
CA ARG A 467 -20.81 17.48 12.92
C ARG A 467 -21.57 18.47 12.03
N SER A 468 -20.86 19.16 11.15
CA SER A 468 -21.44 20.04 10.13
C SER A 468 -22.34 19.27 9.16
N LEU A 469 -21.92 18.08 8.70
CA LEU A 469 -22.76 17.22 7.86
C LEU A 469 -24.03 16.77 8.58
N TYR A 470 -23.94 16.32 9.84
CA TYR A 470 -25.10 15.98 10.67
C TYR A 470 -26.10 17.13 10.77
N HIS A 471 -25.62 18.33 11.10
CA HIS A 471 -26.46 19.52 11.22
C HIS A 471 -27.10 19.92 9.88
N THR A 472 -26.35 19.81 8.78
CA THR A 472 -26.86 20.09 7.42
C THR A 472 -27.99 19.12 7.07
N ARG A 473 -27.78 17.80 7.23
CA ARG A 473 -28.81 16.78 6.96
C ARG A 473 -30.03 16.92 7.88
N THR A 474 -29.82 17.23 9.16
CA THR A 474 -30.92 17.47 10.11
C THR A 474 -31.72 18.70 9.71
N LYS A 475 -31.06 19.75 9.20
CA LYS A 475 -31.74 20.94 8.68
C LYS A 475 -32.58 20.60 7.45
N ASP A 476 -32.02 19.89 6.48
CA ASP A 476 -32.74 19.45 5.28
C ASP A 476 -33.99 18.63 5.64
N LEU A 477 -33.87 17.73 6.63
CA LEU A 477 -34.99 16.95 7.15
C LEU A 477 -36.09 17.83 7.78
N LYS A 478 -35.71 18.81 8.61
CA LYS A 478 -36.67 19.75 9.21
C LYS A 478 -37.35 20.63 8.17
N ASP A 479 -36.60 21.09 7.18
CA ASP A 479 -37.13 21.88 6.07
C ASP A 479 -38.12 21.04 5.24
N PHE A 480 -37.81 19.76 4.97
CA PHE A 480 -38.73 18.82 4.35
C PHE A 480 -40.04 18.65 5.14
N ILE A 481 -39.94 18.41 6.45
CA ILE A 481 -41.09 18.28 7.35
C ILE A 481 -41.97 19.53 7.30
N ARG A 482 -41.34 20.71 7.31
CA ARG A 482 -42.03 22.01 7.29
C ARG A 482 -42.73 22.27 5.95
N VAL A 483 -42.07 21.99 4.82
CA VAL A 483 -42.62 22.18 3.47
C VAL A 483 -43.84 21.29 3.25
N HIS A 484 -43.76 20.03 3.68
CA HIS A 484 -44.84 19.05 3.51
C HIS A 484 -45.90 19.08 4.61
N ARG A 485 -45.75 19.95 5.63
CA ARG A 485 -46.68 20.11 6.76
C ARG A 485 -47.03 18.78 7.44
N LEU A 486 -46.02 17.98 7.76
CA LEU A 486 -46.23 16.68 8.37
C LEU A 486 -46.79 16.81 9.81
N PRO A 487 -47.63 15.86 10.27
CA PRO A 487 -48.13 15.87 11.65
C PRO A 487 -47.00 15.76 12.68
N LYS A 488 -47.15 16.43 13.84
CA LYS A 488 -46.13 16.43 14.92
C LYS A 488 -45.69 15.04 15.37
N ALA A 489 -46.61 14.07 15.39
CA ALA A 489 -46.30 12.69 15.75
C ALA A 489 -45.36 12.02 14.73
N LEU A 490 -45.52 12.31 13.43
CA LEU A 490 -44.64 11.78 12.38
C LEU A 490 -43.30 12.52 12.37
N GLU A 491 -43.31 13.85 12.61
CA GLU A 491 -42.09 14.65 12.76
C GLU A 491 -41.18 14.11 13.86
N GLN A 492 -41.71 13.86 15.07
CA GLN A 492 -40.92 13.31 16.18
C GLN A 492 -40.31 11.96 15.80
N ARG A 493 -41.09 11.06 15.21
CA ARG A 493 -40.62 9.75 14.75
C ARG A 493 -39.51 9.84 13.70
N MET A 494 -39.66 10.72 12.71
CA MET A 494 -38.64 10.92 11.67
C MET A 494 -37.33 11.44 12.25
N LEU A 495 -37.39 12.37 13.20
CA LEU A 495 -36.21 12.92 13.85
C LEU A 495 -35.51 11.90 14.76
N GLU A 496 -36.26 11.14 15.55
CA GLU A 496 -35.72 10.07 16.40
C GLU A 496 -35.07 8.97 15.55
N CYS A 497 -35.75 8.50 14.50
CA CYS A 497 -35.20 7.52 13.57
C CYS A 497 -33.88 8.01 12.93
N PHE A 498 -33.84 9.26 12.48
CA PHE A 498 -32.62 9.84 11.91
C PHE A 498 -31.49 9.95 12.93
N GLN A 499 -31.78 10.42 14.15
CA GLN A 499 -30.80 10.54 15.23
C GLN A 499 -30.20 9.18 15.61
N THR A 500 -31.06 8.17 15.79
CA THR A 500 -30.61 6.83 16.17
C THR A 500 -29.81 6.18 15.06
N THR A 501 -30.28 6.25 13.81
CA THR A 501 -29.53 5.76 12.65
C THR A 501 -28.15 6.43 12.54
N TRP A 502 -28.09 7.74 12.78
CA TRP A 502 -26.82 8.47 12.77
C TRP A 502 -25.90 8.05 13.92
N SER A 503 -26.44 7.78 15.11
CA SER A 503 -25.65 7.35 16.27
C SER A 503 -25.02 5.96 16.08
N VAL A 504 -25.69 5.07 15.34
CA VAL A 504 -25.22 3.72 15.05
C VAL A 504 -24.22 3.73 13.90
N ASN A 505 -24.55 4.39 12.78
CA ASN A 505 -23.73 4.34 11.57
C ASN A 505 -22.71 5.49 11.44
N ASN A 506 -22.67 6.43 12.39
CA ASN A 506 -21.89 7.67 12.32
C ASN A 506 -22.10 8.49 11.03
N GLY A 507 -23.25 8.31 10.38
CA GLY A 507 -23.57 8.94 9.09
C GLY A 507 -22.83 8.37 7.88
N ILE A 508 -22.33 7.13 7.96
CA ILE A 508 -21.66 6.43 6.86
C ILE A 508 -22.67 5.51 6.16
N ASP A 509 -22.88 5.72 4.86
CA ASP A 509 -23.59 4.75 4.03
C ASP A 509 -22.63 3.64 3.61
N VAL A 510 -22.78 2.47 4.24
CA VAL A 510 -21.98 1.28 3.95
C VAL A 510 -22.12 0.87 2.48
N SER A 511 -23.29 1.05 1.88
CA SER A 511 -23.56 0.65 0.50
C SER A 511 -22.82 1.51 -0.52
N GLU A 512 -22.65 2.79 -0.21
CA GLU A 512 -21.89 3.73 -1.04
C GLU A 512 -20.40 3.47 -0.89
N LEU A 513 -19.91 3.34 0.36
CA LEU A 513 -18.51 3.05 0.65
C LEU A 513 -18.02 1.74 0.00
N LEU A 514 -18.87 0.71 -0.01
CA LEU A 514 -18.53 -0.59 -0.59
C LEU A 514 -18.37 -0.54 -2.12
N LYS A 515 -18.86 0.49 -2.82
CA LYS A 515 -18.69 0.63 -4.28
C LYS A 515 -17.27 0.99 -4.71
N ASP A 516 -16.48 1.57 -3.81
CA ASP A 516 -15.09 1.98 -4.10
C ASP A 516 -14.13 0.78 -4.13
N PHE A 517 -14.56 -0.38 -3.66
CA PHE A 517 -13.74 -1.60 -3.59
C PHE A 517 -14.05 -2.57 -4.74
N PRO A 518 -13.06 -3.37 -5.19
CA PRO A 518 -13.29 -4.46 -6.15
C PRO A 518 -14.29 -5.50 -5.62
N ASP A 519 -14.97 -6.19 -6.54
CA ASP A 519 -16.04 -7.14 -6.23
C ASP A 519 -15.64 -8.23 -5.22
N GLU A 520 -14.42 -8.76 -5.32
CA GLU A 520 -13.92 -9.79 -4.40
C GLU A 520 -13.80 -9.27 -2.97
N LEU A 521 -13.15 -8.11 -2.79
CA LEU A 521 -12.95 -7.51 -1.47
C LEU A 521 -14.29 -7.05 -0.90
N ARG A 522 -15.16 -6.51 -1.74
CA ARG A 522 -16.51 -6.12 -1.38
C ARG A 522 -17.32 -7.29 -0.82
N ALA A 523 -17.27 -8.44 -1.49
CA ALA A 523 -17.94 -9.65 -1.03
C ALA A 523 -17.34 -10.17 0.29
N ASP A 524 -16.02 -10.16 0.43
CA ASP A 524 -15.36 -10.61 1.67
C ASP A 524 -15.70 -9.69 2.86
N ILE A 525 -15.76 -8.36 2.65
CA ILE A 525 -16.23 -7.40 3.68
C ILE A 525 -17.70 -7.65 4.00
N ALA A 526 -18.56 -7.81 2.99
CA ALA A 526 -19.98 -8.06 3.19
C ALA A 526 -20.24 -9.37 3.96
N MET A 527 -19.48 -10.43 3.68
CA MET A 527 -19.53 -11.68 4.46
C MET A 527 -19.15 -11.47 5.92
N HIS A 528 -18.15 -10.61 6.20
CA HIS A 528 -17.76 -10.29 7.57
C HIS A 528 -18.83 -9.49 8.31
N LEU A 529 -19.41 -8.48 7.66
CA LEU A 529 -20.48 -7.65 8.23
C LEU A 529 -21.74 -8.47 8.54
N ASN A 530 -22.05 -9.45 7.69
CA ASN A 530 -23.23 -10.29 7.81
C ASN A 530 -22.94 -11.67 8.43
N LYS A 531 -21.82 -11.79 9.15
CA LYS A 531 -21.36 -13.06 9.70
C LYS A 531 -22.38 -13.72 10.63
N GLU A 532 -23.08 -12.95 11.45
CA GLU A 532 -24.07 -13.50 12.39
C GLU A 532 -25.20 -14.26 11.67
N LEU A 533 -25.73 -13.69 10.57
CA LEU A 533 -26.76 -14.34 9.76
C LEU A 533 -26.19 -15.53 8.96
N LEU A 534 -25.01 -15.37 8.36
CA LEU A 534 -24.40 -16.42 7.52
C LEU A 534 -23.86 -17.62 8.33
N GLN A 535 -23.85 -17.54 9.65
CA GLN A 535 -23.48 -18.64 10.55
C GLN A 535 -24.67 -19.51 10.99
N LEU A 536 -25.90 -19.16 10.60
CA LEU A 536 -27.07 -19.99 10.88
C LEU A 536 -26.95 -21.36 10.16
N PRO A 537 -27.51 -22.44 10.74
CA PRO A 537 -27.49 -23.78 10.13
C PRO A 537 -27.96 -23.79 8.68
N LEU A 538 -28.98 -22.99 8.36
CA LEU A 538 -29.51 -22.73 7.02
C LEU A 538 -28.44 -22.40 5.94
N PHE A 539 -27.33 -21.77 6.32
CA PHE A 539 -26.27 -21.33 5.40
C PHE A 539 -25.00 -22.18 5.46
N GLU A 540 -24.93 -23.16 6.37
CA GLU A 540 -23.74 -24.01 6.55
C GLU A 540 -23.43 -24.85 5.31
N SER A 541 -24.47 -25.32 4.62
CA SER A 541 -24.35 -26.13 3.39
C SER A 541 -24.05 -25.31 2.12
N ALA A 542 -24.00 -23.98 2.22
CA ALA A 542 -23.78 -23.09 1.09
C ALA A 542 -22.30 -23.06 0.66
N SER A 543 -22.05 -23.08 -0.65
CA SER A 543 -20.70 -22.86 -1.18
C SER A 543 -20.20 -21.44 -0.86
N ARG A 544 -18.88 -21.24 -0.81
CA ARG A 544 -18.29 -19.89 -0.60
C ARG A 544 -18.77 -18.87 -1.65
N GLY A 545 -18.98 -19.29 -2.89
CA GLY A 545 -19.51 -18.42 -3.94
C GLY A 545 -20.97 -18.02 -3.69
N CYS A 546 -21.79 -18.96 -3.19
CA CYS A 546 -23.16 -18.69 -2.79
C CYS A 546 -23.21 -17.71 -1.62
N LEU A 547 -22.43 -17.94 -0.55
CA LEU A 547 -22.35 -17.04 0.61
C LEU A 547 -21.90 -15.63 0.22
N ARG A 548 -20.95 -15.50 -0.70
CA ARG A 548 -20.54 -14.19 -1.25
C ARG A 548 -21.70 -13.49 -1.94
N SER A 549 -22.42 -14.19 -2.82
CA SER A 549 -23.58 -13.64 -3.54
C SER A 549 -24.71 -13.24 -2.60
N LEU A 550 -25.01 -14.05 -1.58
CA LEU A 550 -25.97 -13.76 -0.52
C LEU A 550 -25.54 -12.54 0.32
N SER A 551 -24.26 -12.46 0.69
CA SER A 551 -23.76 -11.38 1.53
C SER A 551 -23.93 -9.99 0.92
N LEU A 552 -23.85 -9.89 -0.42
CA LEU A 552 -24.00 -8.63 -1.16
C LEU A 552 -25.46 -8.15 -1.24
N ILE A 553 -26.44 -9.05 -1.10
CA ILE A 553 -27.87 -8.73 -1.13
C ILE A 553 -28.45 -8.49 0.27
N ILE A 554 -27.77 -8.91 1.33
CA ILE A 554 -28.18 -8.64 2.71
C ILE A 554 -28.13 -7.14 2.97
N ARG A 555 -29.20 -6.62 3.56
CA ARG A 555 -29.33 -5.22 3.99
C ARG A 555 -29.67 -5.18 5.46
N THR A 556 -29.39 -4.06 6.09
CA THR A 556 -29.79 -3.80 7.48
C THR A 556 -31.01 -2.90 7.51
N SER A 557 -31.86 -3.11 8.51
CA SER A 557 -33.02 -2.29 8.83
C SER A 557 -33.05 -2.01 10.33
N PHE A 558 -33.55 -0.86 10.72
CA PHE A 558 -33.66 -0.44 12.10
C PHE A 558 -35.13 -0.18 12.45
N CYS A 559 -35.57 -0.63 13.63
CA CYS A 559 -36.90 -0.33 14.15
C CYS A 559 -36.80 0.24 15.57
N ALA A 560 -37.45 1.38 15.80
CA ALA A 560 -37.56 1.96 17.13
C ALA A 560 -38.69 1.31 17.96
N PRO A 561 -38.66 1.39 19.30
CA PRO A 561 -39.72 0.90 20.17
C PRO A 561 -41.10 1.42 19.74
N GLY A 562 -42.07 0.52 19.62
CA GLY A 562 -43.43 0.86 19.21
C GLY A 562 -43.66 0.87 17.69
N GLU A 563 -42.60 0.80 16.88
CA GLU A 563 -42.74 0.80 15.42
C GLU A 563 -43.04 -0.59 14.87
N PHE A 564 -43.84 -0.62 13.80
CA PHE A 564 -44.18 -1.84 13.09
C PHE A 564 -43.16 -2.08 11.97
N LEU A 565 -42.56 -3.26 11.97
CA LEU A 565 -41.74 -3.74 10.85
C LEU A 565 -42.63 -4.14 9.68
N ILE A 566 -43.71 -4.89 9.96
CA ILE A 566 -44.69 -5.35 8.98
C ILE A 566 -46.08 -5.30 9.61
N ARG A 567 -47.09 -4.91 8.84
CA ARG A 567 -48.49 -4.98 9.26
C ARG A 567 -49.18 -6.21 8.68
N GLN A 568 -50.24 -6.66 9.33
CA GLN A 568 -51.10 -7.74 8.84
C GLN A 568 -51.72 -7.35 7.49
N GLY A 569 -51.60 -8.24 6.51
CA GLY A 569 -52.08 -8.03 5.15
C GLY A 569 -51.07 -7.40 4.18
N ASP A 570 -49.92 -6.94 4.68
CA ASP A 570 -48.83 -6.44 3.85
C ASP A 570 -48.23 -7.54 2.97
N ALA A 571 -47.68 -7.16 1.82
CA ALA A 571 -46.91 -8.06 0.98
C ALA A 571 -45.53 -8.31 1.60
N LEU A 572 -45.23 -9.55 1.97
CA LEU A 572 -43.91 -9.93 2.46
C LEU A 572 -42.88 -9.82 1.32
N GLN A 573 -41.87 -8.97 1.49
CA GLN A 573 -40.83 -8.71 0.47
C GLN A 573 -39.46 -9.24 0.83
N ALA A 574 -39.24 -9.62 2.08
CA ALA A 574 -37.95 -10.05 2.60
C ALA A 574 -38.12 -11.06 3.75
N ILE A 575 -37.05 -11.80 4.02
CA ILE A 575 -36.87 -12.56 5.26
C ILE A 575 -36.04 -11.68 6.19
N TYR A 576 -36.42 -11.60 7.45
CA TYR A 576 -35.79 -10.77 8.47
C TYR A 576 -35.14 -11.66 9.52
N PHE A 577 -33.97 -11.25 9.98
CA PHE A 577 -33.19 -11.86 11.05
C PHE A 577 -32.97 -10.81 12.14
N VAL A 578 -33.29 -11.16 13.39
CA VAL A 578 -33.16 -10.26 14.53
C VAL A 578 -31.75 -10.33 15.10
N CYS A 579 -30.92 -9.32 14.83
CA CYS A 579 -29.54 -9.25 15.33
C CYS A 579 -29.48 -8.81 16.79
N SER A 580 -30.35 -7.87 17.17
CA SER A 580 -30.43 -7.30 18.51
C SER A 580 -31.82 -6.74 18.78
N GLY A 581 -32.20 -6.67 20.06
CA GLY A 581 -33.51 -6.20 20.50
C GLY A 581 -34.55 -7.30 20.60
N SER A 582 -35.81 -6.88 20.72
CA SER A 582 -36.97 -7.74 20.89
C SER A 582 -38.19 -7.18 20.18
N MET A 583 -38.95 -8.07 19.56
CA MET A 583 -40.15 -7.76 18.80
C MET A 583 -41.33 -8.61 19.29
N GLU A 584 -42.54 -8.09 19.18
CA GLU A 584 -43.78 -8.81 19.44
C GLU A 584 -44.53 -9.04 18.13
N VAL A 585 -45.12 -10.23 17.98
CA VAL A 585 -46.03 -10.55 16.89
C VAL A 585 -47.46 -10.50 17.39
N LEU A 586 -48.28 -9.66 16.76
CA LEU A 586 -49.65 -9.33 17.18
C LEU A 586 -50.65 -9.73 16.10
N LYS A 587 -51.66 -10.52 16.47
CA LYS A 587 -52.83 -10.82 15.62
C LYS A 587 -54.09 -10.45 16.39
N ASP A 588 -54.93 -9.61 15.81
CA ASP A 588 -56.17 -9.13 16.45
C ASP A 588 -55.94 -8.60 17.89
N ASN A 589 -54.88 -7.79 18.06
CA ASN A 589 -54.37 -7.26 19.34
C ASN A 589 -53.95 -8.30 20.40
N THR A 590 -53.81 -9.57 20.02
CA THR A 590 -53.29 -10.63 20.88
C THR A 590 -51.83 -10.91 20.54
N VAL A 591 -50.96 -10.95 21.56
CA VAL A 591 -49.54 -11.31 21.39
C VAL A 591 -49.46 -12.81 21.13
N LEU A 592 -48.99 -13.18 19.94
CA LEU A 592 -48.80 -14.58 19.53
C LEU A 592 -47.39 -15.09 19.82
N ALA A 593 -46.38 -14.23 19.65
CA ALA A 593 -44.98 -14.57 19.84
C ALA A 593 -44.17 -13.35 20.25
N ILE A 594 -43.06 -13.60 20.96
CA ILE A 594 -42.01 -12.61 21.22
C ILE A 594 -40.74 -13.14 20.56
N LEU A 595 -40.14 -12.31 19.73
CA LEU A 595 -38.96 -12.62 18.93
C LEU A 595 -37.77 -11.85 19.51
N GLY A 596 -36.70 -12.56 19.83
CA GLY A 596 -35.46 -12.01 20.37
C GLY A 596 -34.28 -12.16 19.41
N LYS A 597 -33.08 -11.91 19.93
CA LYS A 597 -31.83 -12.07 19.19
C LYS A 597 -31.69 -13.51 18.67
N GLY A 598 -31.43 -13.65 17.38
CA GLY A 598 -31.22 -14.92 16.70
C GLY A 598 -32.46 -15.45 15.96
N ASP A 599 -33.61 -14.80 16.11
CA ASP A 599 -34.86 -15.28 15.52
C ASP A 599 -34.99 -14.87 14.04
N LEU A 600 -35.56 -15.78 13.26
CA LEU A 600 -35.80 -15.65 11.82
C LEU A 600 -37.30 -15.51 11.53
N ILE A 601 -37.66 -14.46 10.81
CA ILE A 601 -39.03 -14.07 10.49
C ILE A 601 -39.20 -14.09 8.98
N GLY A 602 -40.18 -14.81 8.47
CA GLY A 602 -40.37 -14.90 7.03
C GLY A 602 -41.47 -15.87 6.62
N SER A 603 -41.23 -16.56 5.51
CA SER A 603 -42.18 -17.51 4.94
C SER A 603 -41.46 -18.72 4.37
N ASP A 604 -42.12 -19.87 4.38
CA ASP A 604 -41.69 -21.13 3.77
C ASP A 604 -41.70 -21.11 2.23
N SER A 605 -42.60 -20.34 1.60
CA SER A 605 -42.85 -20.38 0.15
C SER A 605 -41.99 -19.40 -0.65
N LEU A 606 -40.69 -19.63 -0.70
CA LEU A 606 -39.73 -18.67 -1.26
C LEU A 606 -39.60 -18.75 -2.79
N THR A 607 -40.03 -19.84 -3.41
CA THR A 607 -39.84 -20.13 -4.84
C THR A 607 -41.00 -19.69 -5.74
N LYS A 608 -42.22 -19.58 -5.22
CA LYS A 608 -43.38 -19.14 -6.03
C LYS A 608 -43.36 -17.61 -6.16
N GLU A 609 -43.59 -17.09 -7.36
CA GLU A 609 -43.70 -15.65 -7.63
C GLU A 609 -45.01 -15.01 -7.11
N GLN A 610 -45.74 -15.71 -6.25
CA GLN A 610 -46.97 -15.21 -5.65
C GLN A 610 -46.65 -14.21 -4.54
N VAL A 611 -47.48 -13.16 -4.44
CA VAL A 611 -47.42 -12.20 -3.35
C VAL A 611 -47.91 -12.89 -2.08
N ILE A 612 -47.02 -13.01 -1.09
CA ILE A 612 -47.35 -13.58 0.21
C ILE A 612 -47.89 -12.46 1.09
N LYS A 613 -49.15 -12.56 1.50
CA LYS A 613 -49.74 -11.65 2.49
C LYS A 613 -49.37 -12.10 3.89
N THR A 614 -49.00 -11.16 4.74
CA THR A 614 -48.66 -11.42 6.15
C THR A 614 -49.91 -11.68 7.00
N ASN A 615 -49.81 -12.65 7.90
CA ASN A 615 -50.89 -13.09 8.79
C ASN A 615 -51.00 -12.28 10.11
N ALA A 616 -49.97 -11.51 10.47
CA ALA A 616 -49.85 -10.81 11.75
C ALA A 616 -49.06 -9.51 11.61
N ASN A 617 -49.19 -8.63 12.60
CA ASN A 617 -48.37 -7.43 12.73
C ASN A 617 -47.09 -7.78 13.51
N VAL A 618 -45.94 -7.30 13.07
CA VAL A 618 -44.66 -7.45 13.79
C VAL A 618 -44.22 -6.08 14.27
N LYS A 619 -44.06 -5.91 15.57
CA LYS A 619 -43.79 -4.61 16.21
C LYS A 619 -42.58 -4.70 17.13
N ALA A 620 -41.72 -3.69 17.12
CA ALA A 620 -40.55 -3.63 17.98
C ALA A 620 -40.93 -3.22 19.41
N LEU A 621 -40.42 -3.95 20.41
CA LEU A 621 -40.54 -3.62 21.83
C LEU A 621 -39.39 -2.73 22.29
N THR A 622 -38.20 -3.01 21.79
CA THR A 622 -36.96 -2.26 22.05
C THR A 622 -36.37 -1.73 20.74
N TYR A 623 -35.23 -1.04 20.80
CA TYR A 623 -34.49 -0.71 19.59
C TYR A 623 -33.97 -2.01 18.96
N CYS A 624 -34.46 -2.32 17.75
CA CYS A 624 -34.18 -3.57 17.07
C CYS A 624 -33.31 -3.33 15.84
N ASP A 625 -32.18 -4.03 15.80
CA ASP A 625 -31.32 -4.12 14.63
C ASP A 625 -31.66 -5.40 13.88
N LEU A 626 -32.02 -5.26 12.61
CA LEU A 626 -32.49 -6.34 11.77
C LEU A 626 -31.60 -6.46 10.53
N GLN A 627 -31.28 -7.68 10.15
CA GLN A 627 -30.76 -7.98 8.81
C GLN A 627 -31.88 -8.58 7.99
N TYR A 628 -31.96 -8.21 6.71
CA TYR A 628 -32.96 -8.79 5.82
C TYR A 628 -32.39 -9.13 4.46
N ILE A 629 -32.96 -10.19 3.88
CA ILE A 629 -32.67 -10.60 2.52
C ILE A 629 -33.93 -10.40 1.71
N SER A 630 -33.87 -9.57 0.67
CA SER A 630 -34.99 -9.40 -0.26
C SER A 630 -35.31 -10.73 -0.93
N LEU A 631 -36.58 -11.10 -0.98
CA LEU A 631 -37.06 -12.31 -1.65
C LEU A 631 -36.68 -12.33 -3.13
N LYS A 632 -36.64 -11.16 -3.79
CA LYS A 632 -36.22 -11.05 -5.19
C LYS A 632 -34.74 -11.44 -5.34
N GLY A 633 -33.86 -10.82 -4.55
CA GLY A 633 -32.43 -11.12 -4.57
C GLY A 633 -32.13 -12.55 -4.14
N LEU A 634 -32.83 -13.06 -3.12
CA LEU A 634 -32.70 -14.45 -2.69
C LEU A 634 -33.05 -15.43 -3.83
N ARG A 635 -34.16 -15.22 -4.53
CA ARG A 635 -34.56 -16.05 -5.68
C ARG A 635 -33.53 -16.04 -6.79
N GLU A 636 -32.95 -14.88 -7.10
CA GLU A 636 -31.88 -14.77 -8.11
C GLU A 636 -30.67 -15.60 -7.73
N VAL A 637 -30.22 -15.53 -6.46
CA VAL A 637 -29.09 -16.33 -5.97
C VAL A 637 -29.44 -17.82 -5.96
N LEU A 638 -30.62 -18.20 -5.48
CA LEU A 638 -31.06 -19.60 -5.47
C LEU A 638 -31.19 -20.18 -6.90
N ARG A 639 -31.56 -19.36 -7.90
CA ARG A 639 -31.56 -19.77 -9.32
C ARG A 639 -30.14 -20.05 -9.84
N LEU A 640 -29.13 -19.32 -9.36
CA LEU A 640 -27.72 -19.54 -9.72
C LEU A 640 -27.12 -20.78 -9.02
N TYR A 641 -27.63 -21.16 -7.85
CA TYR A 641 -27.14 -22.29 -7.04
C TYR A 641 -28.26 -23.33 -6.80
N PRO A 642 -28.67 -24.11 -7.82
CA PRO A 642 -29.84 -24.99 -7.73
C PRO A 642 -29.68 -26.12 -6.69
N GLU A 643 -28.46 -26.65 -6.52
CA GLU A 643 -28.16 -27.69 -5.52
C GLU A 643 -28.39 -27.18 -4.09
N TYR A 644 -27.98 -25.95 -3.81
CA TYR A 644 -28.19 -25.32 -2.52
C TYR A 644 -29.65 -24.91 -2.34
N ALA A 645 -30.32 -24.46 -3.40
CA ALA A 645 -31.73 -24.05 -3.34
C ALA A 645 -32.66 -25.16 -2.83
N GLN A 646 -32.46 -26.41 -3.25
CA GLN A 646 -33.28 -27.52 -2.76
C GLN A 646 -33.13 -27.72 -1.24
N LYS A 647 -31.90 -27.69 -0.74
CA LYS A 647 -31.61 -27.82 0.71
C LYS A 647 -32.15 -26.65 1.51
N PHE A 648 -31.93 -25.44 1.01
CA PHE A 648 -32.41 -24.21 1.64
C PHE A 648 -33.94 -24.22 1.82
N ILE A 649 -34.69 -24.70 0.83
CA ILE A 649 -36.16 -24.80 0.91
C ILE A 649 -36.62 -25.82 1.95
N SER A 650 -35.91 -26.94 2.12
CA SER A 650 -36.26 -27.93 3.14
C SER A 650 -35.91 -27.49 4.56
N GLU A 651 -34.78 -26.79 4.72
CA GLU A 651 -34.25 -26.38 6.04
C GLU A 651 -34.99 -25.15 6.58
N ILE A 652 -35.35 -24.19 5.72
CA ILE A 652 -36.00 -22.95 6.16
C ILE A 652 -37.35 -23.17 6.86
N GLN A 653 -38.06 -24.26 6.57
CA GLN A 653 -39.29 -24.61 7.27
C GLN A 653 -39.07 -24.89 8.76
N HIS A 654 -37.89 -25.39 9.12
CA HIS A 654 -37.53 -25.75 10.49
C HIS A 654 -36.84 -24.60 11.21
N ASP A 655 -36.09 -23.77 10.47
CA ASP A 655 -35.32 -22.65 11.04
C ASP A 655 -36.12 -21.33 11.17
N LEU A 656 -37.32 -21.25 10.60
CA LEU A 656 -38.22 -20.10 10.77
C LEU A 656 -38.83 -20.10 12.17
N THR A 657 -38.49 -19.11 12.98
CA THR A 657 -39.06 -18.92 14.33
C THR A 657 -40.52 -18.49 14.26
N TYR A 658 -40.89 -17.70 13.24
CA TYR A 658 -42.29 -17.35 12.98
C TYR A 658 -42.58 -17.28 11.47
N ASN A 659 -43.57 -18.06 11.04
CA ASN A 659 -44.02 -18.10 9.65
C ASN A 659 -45.19 -17.14 9.43
N LEU A 660 -44.93 -16.04 8.74
CA LEU A 660 -45.91 -14.98 8.45
C LEU A 660 -46.96 -15.38 7.42
N ARG A 661 -46.88 -16.58 6.82
CA ARG A 661 -47.88 -17.13 5.90
C ARG A 661 -48.89 -18.04 6.60
N GLU A 662 -48.55 -18.58 7.77
CA GLU A 662 -49.29 -19.65 8.42
C GLU A 662 -50.74 -19.22 8.72
N GLY A 663 -51.72 -20.03 8.29
CA GLY A 663 -53.15 -19.73 8.40
C GLY A 663 -53.84 -19.17 7.14
N HIS A 664 -53.13 -18.79 6.07
CA HIS A 664 -53.76 -18.42 4.78
C HIS A 664 -54.06 -19.63 3.86
N GLY A 665 -53.48 -20.80 4.15
CA GLY A 665 -53.64 -22.01 3.32
C GLY A 665 -54.85 -22.88 3.66
N ALA A 666 -55.44 -22.73 4.86
CA ALA A 666 -56.55 -23.58 5.32
C ALA A 666 -57.89 -23.21 4.67
N ASP A 667 -58.10 -21.94 4.31
CA ASP A 667 -59.38 -21.47 3.74
C ASP A 667 -59.60 -21.84 2.27
N VAL A 668 -58.53 -22.16 1.52
CA VAL A 668 -58.66 -22.56 0.11
C VAL A 668 -59.02 -24.04 -0.03
N SER A 669 -58.65 -24.88 0.95
CA SER A 669 -59.05 -26.30 0.99
C SER A 669 -60.49 -26.53 1.43
N HIS A 670 -61.10 -25.60 2.19
CA HIS A 670 -62.48 -25.76 2.68
C HIS A 670 -63.56 -25.26 1.71
N THR A 671 -63.21 -24.49 0.68
CA THR A 671 -64.18 -23.97 -0.31
C THR A 671 -64.41 -24.90 -1.50
N VAL A 672 -63.50 -25.86 -1.77
CA VAL A 672 -63.67 -26.81 -2.90
C VAL A 672 -64.52 -28.04 -2.52
N LEU A 673 -64.79 -28.29 -1.24
CA LEU A 673 -65.56 -29.44 -0.77
C LEU A 673 -67.03 -29.13 -0.44
N LYS A 674 -67.54 -27.93 -0.75
CA LYS A 674 -68.93 -27.53 -0.46
C LYS A 674 -69.84 -27.28 -1.67
N ASP A 675 -69.33 -27.32 -2.89
CA ASP A 675 -70.12 -27.17 -4.12
C ASP A 675 -70.26 -28.48 -4.91
N GLY A 676 -70.42 -29.60 -4.19
CA GLY A 676 -70.62 -30.92 -4.76
C GLY A 676 -71.54 -31.80 -3.91
N GLU A 677 -72.77 -31.33 -3.72
CA GLU A 677 -73.94 -32.21 -3.48
C GLU A 677 -74.85 -32.17 -4.71
#